data_AF-A0A485P8G2-F1
#
_entry.id   AF-A0A485P8G2-F1
#
_cell.length_a   1.000
_cell.length_b   1.000
_cell.length_c   1.000
_cell.angle_alpha   90.00
_cell.angle_beta   90.00
_cell.angle_gamma   90.00
#
_symmetry.space_group_name_H-M   'P 1'
#
loop_
_entity.id
_entity.type
_entity.pdbx_description
1 polymer ?
#
loop_
_entity_poly.entity_id
_entity_poly.type
_entity_poly.pdbx_seq_one_letter_code
_entity_poly.pdbx_strand_id
1 'polypeptide(L)'
;MKYTEGREERQTCPRYLNSDRSGKKEDIQDLKERKHEPKQFNTNQQARASSAWLRRGCRSFLLLGRGSPGDRSKGTDCGTVRVLTCTGHESLPTPAVRHPAPRPERSRNAPGRAPGPMTWPNPGPASAVSHPQLADWPLGSLRTEAGDGGGGGPRTWPNGSARRGDGGGARRAAQGRAAEAPMSARRVRGRLVRETPRRDWWLISTMAATVRRQRPRRLACWALMAVLLADLLALSDTLAVMSVDLGSESMKVAIVKPGVPMEIVLNKESRRKTPVTVTLKENERFFGDSAASMAIKNPKATLRYFQHLLGKQEGNPHVALYRARFPEHELGFDPQRQTVHFQISPQLQFSPEELLGMVLNYSRSLAEDFAEQPIKDAVITVPAFFNQAERRAVLQAARMAGLKVLQLINDNTATALSYGVFRRKDINTTAQNVMFYDMGSGSTVCTIVTYQTVKTKEAGMQPQLQIRGVGFDRTLGGLEMELRLREHLARLFNKQRKGQGAKDVRENPRAMAKLLREANRLKTVLSANADHMAQIEGLMDDVDFKAKVTRAEFEELCADLFERVPGPVQQALQSAEMNLDEVEQVILVGGATRVPKVQEVLLKAVGKEELGKNINADEAAAMGAVYQAAALSKAFKVKPFVVRDAVIYPILVEFTREVEEEPGVRSLKHNKRVLFSRMGPYPQRKVITFNRYNHDFNFHINYGDLGFLGPEDLRVFGSQNLTTVKLKGVGESFKKYPDYESKGIKAHFNLDESGVLSLIRVESVFETLVEDSPEEESTLTKLGNTISSLFGGGTTPDTKENGTDTVQEEEESPAEGSKDEPGEQAELKEEAEAPVEDTSPPPPTEPKEAAVPEEEKATEKENEEKPEAQKPSEKKEAGSEAAPPAPEEEKKQKPARKQRMVEEIGVELVVLDLPDLPEDELAHSVQKLQDLTSRDLEKQEREKAANSLEAFIFETQDKLYQPEYQEVSTEEQREEISGKLGAASAWLEDEGFGATTVMLKEKLTELRKLCHGLFFRVEERKKWPERLAALDNLLNHSSMFLKGARLIPEMEQIFTEVEMTTLEKVINETWAWKNATMAEQAKLPATEKPVLLSKDIEAKMMALDREVQYLLNKAKFTKPRPRPKDKNATRAEPPLNASASDQAEKVIPPPGQTEDAKPISEPEKETGSEQADTEPLELEGPGAEPEQKEQATGQKRTLKNDEL
;
A
#
# COMPACT_ATOMS: atom_id res chain seq x y z
N MET A 1 -43.00 -2.16 -44.17
CA MET A 1 -43.31 -1.73 -45.55
C MET A 1 -42.03 -1.12 -46.14
N LYS A 2 -41.59 -1.39 -47.38
CA LYS A 2 -42.19 -2.12 -48.52
C LYS A 2 -41.17 -3.14 -49.12
N TYR A 3 -41.67 -4.28 -49.60
CA TYR A 3 -41.24 -5.09 -50.78
C TYR A 3 -39.72 -5.30 -51.03
N THR A 4 -39.13 -6.50 -50.87
CA THR A 4 -39.13 -7.71 -51.76
C THR A 4 -38.34 -7.50 -53.09
N GLU A 5 -37.77 -8.48 -53.80
CA GLU A 5 -38.08 -9.93 -53.94
C GLU A 5 -36.95 -10.74 -54.65
N GLY A 6 -36.98 -12.09 -54.61
CA GLY A 6 -36.20 -13.03 -55.46
C GLY A 6 -34.82 -13.48 -54.91
N ARG A 7 -34.34 -14.74 -54.95
CA ARG A 7 -34.41 -15.90 -55.90
C ARG A 7 -33.54 -15.71 -57.18
N GLU A 8 -32.85 -16.73 -57.73
CA GLU A 8 -32.83 -18.19 -57.48
C GLU A 8 -31.52 -18.90 -57.93
N GLU A 9 -31.40 -20.21 -57.63
CA GLU A 9 -30.58 -21.29 -58.25
C GLU A 9 -29.05 -21.11 -58.56
N ARG A 10 -28.15 -21.95 -58.01
CA ARG A 10 -27.67 -23.29 -58.49
C ARG A 10 -27.05 -23.30 -59.92
N GLN A 11 -25.80 -23.74 -60.06
CA GLN A 11 -25.42 -25.07 -60.61
C GLN A 11 -23.90 -25.30 -60.84
N THR A 12 -23.47 -26.55 -60.63
CA THR A 12 -22.38 -27.33 -61.29
C THR A 12 -20.96 -26.74 -61.54
N CYS A 13 -19.96 -27.41 -60.98
CA CYS A 13 -18.64 -27.59 -61.64
C CYS A 13 -18.78 -28.47 -62.91
N PRO A 14 -17.83 -28.38 -63.87
CA PRO A 14 -17.09 -29.60 -64.20
C PRO A 14 -15.65 -29.43 -64.74
N ARG A 15 -14.76 -30.38 -64.36
CA ARG A 15 -13.73 -31.03 -65.23
C ARG A 15 -12.49 -30.20 -65.70
N TYR A 16 -11.30 -30.76 -65.98
CA TYR A 16 -10.68 -32.09 -65.73
C TYR A 16 -9.14 -32.07 -66.00
N LEU A 17 -8.50 -33.25 -65.85
CA LEU A 17 -7.14 -33.68 -66.30
C LEU A 17 -5.90 -33.20 -65.52
N ASN A 18 -4.78 -33.95 -65.48
CA ASN A 18 -4.58 -35.39 -65.18
C ASN A 18 -3.08 -35.73 -64.98
N SER A 19 -2.78 -36.92 -64.42
CA SER A 19 -1.46 -37.65 -64.49
C SER A 19 -0.25 -36.95 -63.82
N ASP A 20 0.79 -37.61 -63.27
CA ASP A 20 1.15 -39.04 -63.02
C ASP A 20 2.41 -39.08 -62.08
N ARG A 21 2.87 -40.16 -61.41
CA ARG A 21 2.40 -41.53 -61.12
C ARG A 21 3.09 -42.04 -59.81
N SER A 22 3.03 -43.35 -59.55
CA SER A 22 3.87 -44.22 -58.69
C SER A 22 5.36 -43.83 -58.50
N GLY A 23 6.08 -44.26 -57.45
CA GLY A 23 5.88 -45.27 -56.37
C GLY A 23 7.23 -45.51 -55.65
N LYS A 24 7.44 -46.38 -54.65
CA LYS A 24 6.71 -47.56 -54.13
C LYS A 24 7.14 -47.85 -52.65
N LYS A 25 6.20 -48.38 -51.83
CA LYS A 25 6.28 -49.58 -50.94
C LYS A 25 7.55 -49.85 -50.09
N GLU A 26 7.43 -49.92 -48.74
CA GLU A 26 7.38 -51.17 -47.88
C GLU A 26 8.75 -51.40 -47.17
N ASP A 27 8.93 -52.03 -45.99
CA ASP A 27 8.10 -52.83 -45.06
C ASP A 27 8.68 -52.72 -43.60
N ILE A 28 7.90 -52.60 -42.50
CA ILE A 28 7.36 -53.63 -41.55
C ILE A 28 8.27 -54.09 -40.36
N GLN A 29 7.77 -53.88 -39.11
CA GLN A 29 7.99 -54.63 -37.82
C GLN A 29 9.43 -54.76 -37.21
N ASP A 30 9.68 -55.00 -35.90
CA ASP A 30 8.78 -55.17 -34.72
C ASP A 30 9.39 -54.95 -33.30
N LEU A 31 8.48 -54.85 -32.30
CA LEU A 31 8.52 -55.31 -30.88
C LEU A 31 9.47 -54.75 -29.77
N LYS A 32 8.80 -54.44 -28.62
CA LYS A 32 9.17 -54.59 -27.17
C LYS A 32 10.13 -53.59 -26.48
N GLU A 33 10.04 -53.34 -25.16
CA GLU A 33 8.91 -53.20 -24.19
C GLU A 33 9.45 -52.88 -22.75
N ARG A 34 8.59 -52.31 -21.87
CA ARG A 34 8.71 -52.10 -20.39
C ARG A 34 9.43 -50.81 -19.95
N LYS A 35 8.75 -49.84 -19.29
CA LYS A 35 8.13 -49.77 -17.92
C LYS A 35 9.18 -49.63 -16.81
N HIS A 36 9.05 -48.78 -15.78
CA HIS A 36 7.90 -48.09 -15.14
C HIS A 36 8.14 -46.55 -15.05
N GLU A 37 7.20 -45.59 -15.01
CA GLU A 37 5.84 -45.41 -14.43
C GLU A 37 5.85 -44.56 -13.12
N PRO A 38 5.36 -43.29 -13.14
CA PRO A 38 5.22 -42.43 -11.95
C PRO A 38 3.79 -42.45 -11.38
N LYS A 39 3.59 -41.92 -10.15
CA LYS A 39 2.25 -41.73 -9.55
C LYS A 39 1.90 -40.26 -9.32
N GLN A 40 0.72 -39.85 -9.80
CA GLN A 40 0.00 -38.69 -9.29
C GLN A 40 -0.89 -39.09 -8.10
N PHE A 41 -1.33 -38.09 -7.32
CA PHE A 41 -2.67 -38.09 -6.74
C PHE A 41 -3.25 -36.67 -6.80
N ASN A 42 -4.57 -36.54 -6.83
CA ASN A 42 -5.29 -35.30 -7.13
C ASN A 42 -6.59 -35.22 -6.28
N THR A 43 -7.26 -34.07 -6.34
CA THR A 43 -8.68 -33.76 -6.02
C THR A 43 -9.05 -33.34 -4.58
N ASN A 44 -10.13 -32.57 -4.37
CA ASN A 44 -10.68 -31.38 -5.08
C ASN A 44 -11.82 -30.73 -4.23
N GLN A 45 -12.03 -29.40 -4.33
CA GLN A 45 -13.25 -28.67 -3.88
C GLN A 45 -13.62 -28.78 -2.36
N GLN A 46 -14.58 -28.05 -1.76
CA GLN A 46 -15.55 -27.02 -2.21
C GLN A 46 -15.73 -25.92 -1.11
N ALA A 47 -16.74 -25.03 -1.16
CA ALA A 47 -16.79 -23.79 -0.34
C ALA A 47 -18.18 -23.36 0.21
N ARG A 48 -18.21 -22.57 1.32
CA ARG A 48 -19.10 -21.42 1.67
C ARG A 48 -19.51 -21.30 3.16
N ALA A 49 -19.84 -20.04 3.54
CA ALA A 49 -20.69 -19.56 4.65
C ALA A 49 -20.13 -19.44 6.09
N SER A 50 -20.79 -18.58 6.90
CA SER A 50 -20.25 -17.93 8.11
C SER A 50 -21.26 -17.88 9.26
N SER A 51 -20.82 -17.91 10.54
CA SER A 51 -21.26 -17.01 11.66
C SER A 51 -20.91 -17.46 13.11
N ALA A 52 -20.61 -16.48 13.97
CA ALA A 52 -20.89 -16.41 15.42
C ALA A 52 -20.25 -17.36 16.49
N TRP A 53 -19.11 -16.90 17.06
CA TRP A 53 -18.90 -16.59 18.51
C TRP A 53 -18.80 -17.67 19.65
N LEU A 54 -17.56 -17.83 20.13
CA LEU A 54 -17.09 -17.58 21.52
C LEU A 54 -17.32 -18.60 22.69
N ARG A 55 -16.25 -19.28 23.17
CA ARG A 55 -15.53 -18.99 24.47
C ARG A 55 -14.53 -20.07 24.97
N ARG A 56 -13.35 -19.58 25.45
CA ARG A 56 -12.48 -20.07 26.55
C ARG A 56 -11.73 -21.43 26.45
N GLY A 57 -10.45 -21.42 26.82
CA GLY A 57 -9.73 -22.62 27.33
C GLY A 57 -8.19 -22.59 27.29
N CYS A 58 -7.53 -21.82 28.17
CA CYS A 58 -6.05 -21.82 28.24
C CYS A 58 -5.49 -22.98 29.10
N ARG A 59 -4.30 -23.49 28.74
CA ARG A 59 -3.28 -23.98 29.69
C ARG A 59 -1.89 -24.03 29.03
N SER A 60 -0.87 -23.68 29.81
CA SER A 60 0.55 -23.66 29.41
C SER A 60 1.34 -24.76 30.13
N PHE A 61 2.56 -25.04 29.64
CA PHE A 61 3.83 -25.46 30.28
C PHE A 61 4.61 -26.29 29.23
N LEU A 62 5.80 -25.95 28.73
CA LEU A 62 7.11 -25.55 29.30
C LEU A 62 8.09 -26.72 29.46
N LEU A 63 9.25 -26.55 28.78
CA LEU A 63 10.63 -26.92 29.16
C LEU A 63 11.22 -28.33 28.88
N LEU A 64 12.46 -28.25 28.34
CA LEU A 64 13.57 -29.22 28.30
C LEU A 64 13.43 -30.50 27.44
N GLY A 65 14.50 -31.04 26.82
CA GLY A 65 15.84 -30.46 26.60
C GLY A 65 16.98 -31.46 26.34
N ARG A 66 17.77 -31.23 25.28
CA ARG A 66 19.02 -31.95 24.86
C ARG A 66 18.87 -33.42 24.42
N GLY A 67 19.72 -33.86 23.47
CA GLY A 67 19.78 -35.27 23.01
C GLY A 67 20.47 -35.49 21.66
N SER A 68 21.81 -35.46 21.62
CA SER A 68 22.68 -35.87 20.49
C SER A 68 24.13 -35.99 20.99
N PRO A 69 25.07 -36.63 20.27
CA PRO A 69 24.97 -37.34 18.99
C PRO A 69 25.37 -38.84 19.10
N GLY A 70 25.54 -39.55 17.97
CA GLY A 70 26.10 -40.91 17.92
C GLY A 70 26.53 -41.32 16.50
N ASP A 71 27.83 -41.23 16.22
CA ASP A 71 28.46 -41.48 14.90
C ASP A 71 28.97 -42.92 14.72
N ARG A 72 29.04 -43.40 13.45
CA ARG A 72 29.87 -44.49 12.88
C ARG A 72 29.40 -44.86 11.45
N SER A 73 30.22 -45.42 10.55
CA SER A 73 31.53 -45.00 9.97
C SER A 73 32.05 -46.07 8.99
N LYS A 74 32.59 -45.67 7.82
CA LYS A 74 33.38 -46.49 6.85
C LYS A 74 32.60 -47.60 6.09
N GLY A 75 32.94 -47.99 4.85
CA GLY A 75 33.93 -47.46 3.88
C GLY A 75 34.37 -48.51 2.84
N THR A 76 35.03 -48.08 1.73
CA THR A 76 35.81 -48.89 0.73
C THR A 76 35.04 -49.99 -0.06
N ASP A 77 35.35 -50.42 -1.30
CA ASP A 77 36.40 -50.16 -2.32
C ASP A 77 35.74 -50.31 -3.74
N CYS A 78 36.18 -49.81 -4.91
CA CYS A 78 37.47 -49.63 -5.62
C CYS A 78 37.73 -50.71 -6.71
N GLY A 79 38.31 -50.31 -7.86
CA GLY A 79 38.51 -51.15 -9.08
C GLY A 79 37.55 -50.75 -10.23
N THR A 80 37.91 -50.13 -11.36
CA THR A 80 39.18 -49.96 -12.14
C THR A 80 39.45 -51.06 -13.19
N VAL A 81 38.99 -50.84 -14.42
CA VAL A 81 39.54 -51.42 -15.68
C VAL A 81 39.70 -50.28 -16.70
N ARG A 82 40.60 -50.44 -17.68
CA ARG A 82 41.24 -49.35 -18.45
C ARG A 82 41.49 -49.78 -19.90
N VAL A 83 41.74 -48.79 -20.78
CA VAL A 83 42.29 -48.91 -22.18
C VAL A 83 41.26 -49.29 -23.25
N LEU A 84 41.35 -48.87 -24.53
CA LEU A 84 41.70 -47.63 -25.27
C LEU A 84 41.70 -47.97 -26.79
N THR A 85 41.99 -46.98 -27.66
CA THR A 85 42.37 -47.09 -29.10
C THR A 85 41.22 -47.32 -30.12
N CYS A 86 41.25 -46.75 -31.34
CA CYS A 86 42.04 -45.62 -31.89
C CYS A 86 41.48 -45.08 -33.23
N THR A 87 41.76 -43.79 -33.53
CA THR A 87 42.09 -43.12 -34.84
C THR A 87 41.26 -43.39 -36.12
N GLY A 88 41.15 -42.47 -37.09
CA GLY A 88 41.71 -41.11 -37.31
C GLY A 88 41.20 -40.59 -38.67
N HIS A 89 41.75 -39.62 -39.42
CA HIS A 89 42.93 -38.72 -39.38
C HIS A 89 42.63 -37.55 -40.36
N GLU A 90 43.08 -36.29 -40.24
CA GLU A 90 43.78 -35.59 -39.14
C GLU A 90 43.34 -34.09 -39.07
N SER A 91 44.09 -32.97 -39.15
CA SER A 91 45.50 -32.60 -39.40
C SER A 91 45.84 -31.20 -38.83
N LEU A 92 47.09 -30.73 -38.95
CA LEU A 92 47.64 -29.43 -38.48
C LEU A 92 48.55 -28.81 -39.58
N PRO A 93 49.13 -27.57 -39.51
CA PRO A 93 49.51 -26.80 -38.31
C PRO A 93 49.38 -25.25 -38.32
N THR A 94 49.81 -24.61 -37.22
CA THR A 94 50.15 -23.17 -37.08
C THR A 94 51.69 -23.01 -36.99
N PRO A 95 52.31 -21.82 -37.23
CA PRO A 95 52.48 -20.82 -36.15
C PRO A 95 52.66 -19.31 -36.51
N ALA A 96 52.07 -18.44 -35.68
CA ALA A 96 52.55 -17.17 -35.06
C ALA A 96 53.53 -16.13 -35.72
N VAL A 97 53.43 -14.88 -35.20
CA VAL A 97 54.46 -13.81 -34.97
C VAL A 97 54.47 -12.52 -35.85
N ARG A 98 54.45 -11.36 -35.15
CA ARG A 98 54.90 -9.96 -35.47
C ARG A 98 54.01 -8.94 -36.23
N HIS A 99 54.10 -7.68 -35.74
CA HIS A 99 53.64 -6.42 -36.37
C HIS A 99 54.51 -6.03 -37.59
N PRO A 100 54.05 -5.11 -38.47
CA PRO A 100 54.39 -3.69 -38.29
C PRO A 100 53.26 -2.69 -38.67
N ALA A 101 53.47 -1.40 -38.37
CA ALA A 101 52.74 -0.28 -38.99
C ALA A 101 53.44 0.16 -40.30
N PRO A 102 52.73 0.85 -41.23
CA PRO A 102 53.28 2.14 -41.67
C PRO A 102 52.27 3.23 -42.09
N ARG A 103 52.77 4.47 -42.02
CA ARG A 103 52.44 5.66 -42.85
C ARG A 103 53.74 6.00 -43.65
N PRO A 104 53.80 6.97 -44.59
CA PRO A 104 52.75 7.72 -45.33
C PRO A 104 53.05 7.83 -46.87
N GLU A 105 52.40 8.78 -47.59
CA GLU A 105 52.84 9.41 -48.88
C GLU A 105 52.78 8.52 -50.15
N ARG A 106 52.79 8.98 -51.43
CA ARG A 106 52.49 10.23 -52.21
C ARG A 106 52.45 9.78 -53.72
N SER A 107 51.99 10.50 -54.77
CA SER A 107 51.22 11.74 -55.02
C SER A 107 50.94 11.85 -56.56
N ARG A 108 50.53 13.05 -57.07
CA ARG A 108 50.37 13.49 -58.49
C ARG A 108 48.99 13.22 -59.12
N ASN A 109 48.34 14.16 -59.84
CA ASN A 109 48.69 15.56 -60.15
C ASN A 109 47.45 16.48 -60.21
N ALA A 110 47.66 17.79 -60.03
CA ALA A 110 46.66 18.88 -60.21
C ALA A 110 46.96 19.71 -61.50
N PRO A 111 46.17 20.75 -61.86
CA PRO A 111 46.27 22.09 -61.21
C PRO A 111 44.91 22.84 -61.05
N GLY A 112 44.78 23.98 -60.36
CA GLY A 112 45.72 24.70 -59.47
C GLY A 112 45.31 26.18 -59.17
N ARG A 113 45.79 26.73 -58.04
CA ARG A 113 45.55 28.07 -57.42
C ARG A 113 44.18 28.26 -56.72
N ALA A 114 44.01 28.59 -55.41
CA ALA A 114 44.75 29.33 -54.35
C ALA A 114 44.44 30.85 -54.31
N PRO A 115 44.42 31.56 -53.13
CA PRO A 115 45.20 31.31 -51.89
C PRO A 115 44.48 31.49 -50.51
N GLY A 116 45.25 31.43 -49.41
CA GLY A 116 44.96 32.04 -48.07
C GLY A 116 45.99 33.16 -47.74
N PRO A 117 46.28 33.59 -46.48
CA PRO A 117 45.96 32.97 -45.17
C PRO A 117 45.62 33.93 -43.96
N MET A 118 45.39 33.33 -42.77
CA MET A 118 45.77 33.77 -41.38
C MET A 118 45.24 35.05 -40.65
N THR A 119 45.28 34.94 -39.31
CA THR A 119 45.31 35.94 -38.20
C THR A 119 44.02 36.57 -37.61
N TRP A 120 44.10 36.84 -36.30
CA TRP A 120 43.11 37.43 -35.35
C TRP A 120 43.37 38.95 -35.16
N PRO A 121 42.43 39.80 -34.67
CA PRO A 121 42.21 39.97 -33.22
C PRO A 121 40.78 40.43 -32.76
N ASN A 122 40.69 40.71 -31.46
CA ASN A 122 39.66 41.36 -30.63
C ASN A 122 38.94 42.59 -31.28
N PRO A 123 37.74 43.00 -30.80
CA PRO A 123 37.72 44.15 -29.86
C PRO A 123 36.54 44.31 -28.87
N GLY A 124 36.84 45.02 -27.78
CA GLY A 124 36.07 46.20 -27.29
C GLY A 124 37.07 47.35 -27.03
N PRO A 125 36.72 48.52 -26.42
CA PRO A 125 35.42 49.02 -25.94
C PRO A 125 35.07 50.48 -26.40
N ALA A 126 33.98 51.07 -25.89
CA ALA A 126 33.71 52.53 -25.69
C ALA A 126 33.52 53.50 -26.91
N SER A 127 33.01 54.75 -26.80
CA SER A 127 31.90 55.32 -25.97
C SER A 127 31.48 56.78 -26.38
N ALA A 128 30.27 57.20 -25.96
CA ALA A 128 29.80 58.57 -25.61
C ALA A 128 29.55 59.68 -26.69
N VAL A 129 28.78 60.72 -26.26
CA VAL A 129 28.35 61.98 -26.98
C VAL A 129 27.17 61.77 -27.97
N SER A 130 26.17 62.65 -28.21
CA SER A 130 25.93 64.10 -27.91
C SER A 130 24.49 64.45 -27.37
N HIS A 131 23.92 65.63 -27.71
CA HIS A 131 22.59 66.20 -27.38
C HIS A 131 22.06 67.02 -28.60
N PRO A 132 20.73 67.26 -28.76
CA PRO A 132 20.12 68.56 -28.39
C PRO A 132 18.64 68.45 -27.89
N GLN A 133 17.85 69.55 -27.90
CA GLN A 133 16.57 69.70 -27.16
C GLN A 133 15.61 70.78 -27.77
N LEU A 134 14.33 70.78 -27.32
CA LEU A 134 13.28 71.85 -27.31
C LEU A 134 12.28 72.07 -28.50
N ALA A 135 10.99 72.13 -28.11
CA ALA A 135 9.95 73.17 -28.42
C ALA A 135 8.63 72.82 -29.20
N ASP A 136 7.51 73.24 -28.57
CA ASP A 136 6.26 73.84 -29.08
C ASP A 136 5.01 73.04 -29.60
N TRP A 137 3.90 73.81 -29.64
CA TRP A 137 2.44 73.53 -29.60
C TRP A 137 1.77 74.42 -30.72
N PRO A 138 0.43 74.60 -30.88
CA PRO A 138 -0.77 73.80 -30.53
C PRO A 138 -1.90 73.73 -31.62
N LEU A 139 -2.96 72.96 -31.32
CA LEU A 139 -4.42 73.19 -31.56
C LEU A 139 -5.04 73.65 -32.93
N GLY A 140 -6.05 72.85 -33.36
CA GLY A 140 -7.40 73.33 -33.74
C GLY A 140 -7.77 73.36 -35.25
N SER A 141 -9.06 73.42 -35.65
CA SER A 141 -10.35 73.12 -34.97
C SER A 141 -11.52 73.15 -35.98
N LEU A 142 -12.77 72.87 -35.53
CA LEU A 142 -14.08 73.09 -36.21
C LEU A 142 -14.44 72.15 -37.39
N ARG A 143 -15.71 71.80 -37.67
CA ARG A 143 -16.98 71.68 -36.87
C ARG A 143 -18.03 70.92 -37.74
N THR A 144 -19.23 70.67 -37.20
CA THR A 144 -20.49 70.22 -37.85
C THR A 144 -20.58 68.74 -38.22
N GLU A 145 -21.76 68.10 -38.31
CA GLU A 145 -23.08 68.14 -37.61
C GLU A 145 -23.82 66.85 -38.11
N ALA A 146 -24.91 66.31 -37.53
CA ALA A 146 -25.43 66.24 -36.15
C ALA A 146 -26.59 65.21 -36.15
N GLY A 147 -26.94 64.62 -35.00
CA GLY A 147 -28.07 63.68 -34.84
C GLY A 147 -28.09 63.02 -33.46
N ASP A 148 -29.26 62.94 -32.82
CA ASP A 148 -29.45 62.52 -31.41
C ASP A 148 -28.99 61.06 -31.13
N GLY A 149 -28.60 60.66 -29.90
CA GLY A 149 -28.60 61.35 -28.60
C GLY A 149 -29.45 60.59 -27.56
N GLY A 150 -29.10 60.42 -26.27
CA GLY A 150 -27.83 60.56 -25.53
C GLY A 150 -27.75 59.40 -24.50
N GLY A 151 -26.76 59.20 -23.63
CA GLY A 151 -25.80 60.11 -22.97
C GLY A 151 -25.93 59.88 -21.43
N GLY A 152 -24.88 59.77 -20.61
CA GLY A 152 -23.43 59.79 -20.85
C GLY A 152 -22.66 59.21 -19.66
N GLY A 153 -21.33 59.24 -19.75
CA GLY A 153 -20.39 58.51 -18.88
C GLY A 153 -19.93 59.20 -17.58
N PRO A 154 -18.73 58.84 -17.03
CA PRO A 154 -18.56 58.62 -15.59
C PRO A 154 -17.52 59.51 -14.88
N ARG A 155 -17.47 59.46 -13.52
CA ARG A 155 -16.26 59.44 -12.63
C ARG A 155 -16.58 59.78 -11.14
N THR A 156 -15.76 59.23 -10.24
CA THR A 156 -15.30 59.70 -8.89
C THR A 156 -16.15 60.60 -7.94
N TRP A 157 -16.17 60.19 -6.66
CA TRP A 157 -16.15 60.92 -5.35
C TRP A 157 -16.00 62.47 -5.32
N PRO A 158 -16.42 63.23 -4.26
CA PRO A 158 -17.03 62.85 -2.97
C PRO A 158 -18.25 63.75 -2.49
N ASN A 159 -18.58 63.70 -1.18
CA ASN A 159 -19.37 64.66 -0.36
C ASN A 159 -20.92 64.76 -0.48
N GLY A 160 -21.58 65.18 0.62
CA GLY A 160 -22.77 66.07 0.53
C GLY A 160 -24.12 65.64 1.16
N SER A 161 -24.20 65.46 2.47
CA SER A 161 -25.43 65.30 3.29
C SER A 161 -26.69 66.15 2.94
N ALA A 162 -27.92 65.61 3.13
CA ALA A 162 -28.80 65.93 4.30
C ALA A 162 -30.33 65.64 4.17
N ARG A 163 -30.91 64.93 5.18
CA ARG A 163 -32.34 64.98 5.69
C ARG A 163 -33.48 64.51 4.73
N ARG A 164 -34.66 64.04 5.17
CA ARG A 164 -35.28 63.58 6.46
C ARG A 164 -36.49 62.66 6.10
N GLY A 165 -37.09 61.85 6.98
CA GLY A 165 -36.89 61.60 8.43
C GLY A 165 -37.15 60.10 8.77
N ASP A 166 -36.66 59.61 9.91
CA ASP A 166 -37.43 59.40 11.16
C ASP A 166 -38.30 58.11 11.14
N GLY A 167 -38.05 57.05 11.93
CA GLY A 167 -36.98 56.70 12.90
C GLY A 167 -36.98 55.16 13.13
N GLY A 168 -36.15 54.48 13.93
CA GLY A 168 -35.15 54.84 14.95
C GLY A 168 -35.38 53.98 16.22
N GLY A 169 -34.43 53.28 16.88
CA GLY A 169 -33.00 52.99 16.66
C GLY A 169 -32.69 51.52 17.07
N ALA A 170 -31.52 50.90 16.85
CA ALA A 170 -30.15 51.25 17.27
C ALA A 170 -29.97 51.25 18.83
N ARG A 171 -28.95 50.62 19.45
CA ARG A 171 -27.77 49.88 18.94
C ARG A 171 -27.16 48.89 19.98
N ARG A 172 -26.44 47.91 19.41
CA ARG A 172 -25.31 47.07 19.88
C ARG A 172 -24.42 47.58 21.04
N ALA A 173 -23.99 46.67 21.92
CA ALA A 173 -22.59 46.40 22.39
C ALA A 173 -22.61 45.43 23.60
N ALA A 174 -21.46 44.98 24.14
CA ALA A 174 -20.62 43.85 23.70
C ALA A 174 -19.56 43.57 24.79
N GLN A 175 -19.29 42.28 25.13
CA GLN A 175 -18.28 41.82 26.12
C GLN A 175 -18.52 42.27 27.60
N GLY A 176 -18.06 41.57 28.65
CA GLY A 176 -17.52 40.21 28.76
C GLY A 176 -16.81 39.94 30.11
N ARG A 177 -17.13 38.82 30.79
CA ARG A 177 -16.58 38.35 32.11
C ARG A 177 -16.96 39.21 33.35
N ALA A 178 -17.00 38.72 34.59
CA ALA A 178 -17.27 37.37 35.11
C ALA A 178 -17.57 37.39 36.65
N ALA A 179 -18.30 36.38 37.12
CA ALA A 179 -18.34 35.84 38.49
C ALA A 179 -19.05 36.59 39.66
N GLU A 180 -19.47 35.74 40.61
CA GLU A 180 -19.88 35.93 42.02
C GLU A 180 -21.22 36.60 42.40
N ALA A 181 -21.78 36.06 43.49
CA ALA A 181 -22.98 36.46 44.24
C ALA A 181 -22.52 36.72 45.71
N PRO A 182 -23.37 36.96 46.74
CA PRO A 182 -24.84 37.04 46.79
C PRO A 182 -25.38 38.25 47.61
N MET A 183 -26.71 38.37 47.78
CA MET A 183 -27.29 38.67 49.10
C MET A 183 -28.81 38.41 49.22
N SER A 184 -29.35 38.56 50.43
CA SER A 184 -30.68 38.07 50.83
C SER A 184 -31.53 39.08 51.64
N ALA A 185 -32.85 38.99 51.43
CA ALA A 185 -33.96 39.16 52.37
C ALA A 185 -33.98 40.30 53.43
N ARG A 186 -35.08 41.07 53.40
CA ARG A 186 -35.68 41.76 54.56
C ARG A 186 -37.23 41.80 54.43
N ARG A 187 -38.07 41.90 55.48
CA ARG A 187 -37.91 41.65 56.95
C ARG A 187 -39.28 41.88 57.67
N VAL A 188 -39.65 41.00 58.63
CA VAL A 188 -40.59 41.23 59.79
C VAL A 188 -42.10 41.42 59.50
N ARG A 189 -43.05 41.17 60.43
CA ARG A 189 -43.26 40.10 61.47
C ARG A 189 -44.63 40.36 62.17
N GLY A 190 -45.35 39.30 62.56
CA GLY A 190 -46.53 39.39 63.43
C GLY A 190 -46.80 38.06 64.16
N ARG A 191 -47.28 38.10 65.41
CA ARG A 191 -47.52 36.95 66.33
C ARG A 191 -48.46 37.45 67.43
N LEU A 192 -49.51 36.76 67.88
CA LEU A 192 -49.57 35.57 68.76
C LEU A 192 -51.06 35.10 68.80
N VAL A 193 -51.42 33.82 68.93
CA VAL A 193 -51.77 33.07 70.18
C VAL A 193 -52.17 31.61 69.80
N ARG A 194 -52.11 30.66 70.75
CA ARG A 194 -52.49 29.21 70.62
C ARG A 194 -53.92 28.98 71.18
N GLU A 195 -54.64 27.85 71.07
CA GLU A 195 -54.28 26.42 71.14
C GLU A 195 -55.02 25.50 70.13
N THR A 196 -55.21 24.21 70.45
CA THR A 196 -55.36 23.05 69.52
C THR A 196 -56.53 22.12 70.00
N PRO A 197 -56.78 20.84 69.56
CA PRO A 197 -56.13 19.95 68.55
C PRO A 197 -57.05 19.00 67.68
N ARG A 198 -56.41 18.12 66.87
CA ARG A 198 -56.91 16.85 66.22
C ARG A 198 -57.82 16.96 64.97
N ARG A 199 -57.99 15.96 64.06
CA ARG A 199 -57.23 14.78 63.49
C ARG A 199 -58.09 14.19 62.32
N ASP A 200 -57.67 13.35 61.36
CA ASP A 200 -56.40 13.08 60.65
C ASP A 200 -56.62 12.15 59.41
N TRP A 201 -55.88 12.38 58.32
CA TRP A 201 -55.44 11.46 57.23
C TRP A 201 -56.49 10.82 56.26
N TRP A 202 -56.30 10.62 54.93
CA TRP A 202 -55.18 10.39 53.97
C TRP A 202 -54.68 8.94 53.77
N LEU A 203 -55.10 8.24 52.68
CA LEU A 203 -54.35 7.09 52.10
C LEU A 203 -54.78 6.57 50.68
N ILE A 204 -55.09 7.42 49.68
CA ILE A 204 -55.41 6.94 48.30
C ILE A 204 -54.61 7.63 47.16
N SER A 205 -54.26 8.92 47.27
CA SER A 205 -53.84 9.73 46.09
C SER A 205 -52.32 9.78 45.82
N THR A 206 -51.64 8.63 45.76
CA THR A 206 -50.15 8.61 45.72
C THR A 206 -49.48 7.67 44.70
N MET A 207 -50.18 7.18 43.66
CA MET A 207 -49.55 6.40 42.57
C MET A 207 -49.64 6.99 41.16
N ALA A 208 -50.61 7.87 40.87
CA ALA A 208 -50.80 8.38 39.50
C ALA A 208 -49.75 9.42 39.04
N ALA A 209 -49.14 10.16 39.96
CA ALA A 209 -48.24 11.28 39.64
C ALA A 209 -46.87 10.84 39.07
N THR A 210 -46.39 9.64 39.44
CA THR A 210 -45.00 9.20 39.20
C THR A 210 -44.74 8.81 37.74
N VAL A 211 -45.77 8.36 37.02
CA VAL A 211 -45.63 7.78 35.66
C VAL A 211 -45.42 8.84 34.58
N ARG A 212 -46.12 9.98 34.65
CA ARG A 212 -46.04 11.02 33.60
C ARG A 212 -44.69 11.75 33.54
N ARG A 213 -43.90 11.79 34.63
CA ARG A 213 -42.55 12.39 34.63
C ARG A 213 -41.44 11.49 34.06
N GLN A 214 -41.67 10.19 33.85
CA GLN A 214 -40.62 9.29 33.35
C GLN A 214 -40.46 9.29 31.82
N ARG A 215 -41.53 9.52 31.04
CA ARG A 215 -41.47 9.46 29.56
C ARG A 215 -40.44 10.40 28.92
N PRO A 216 -40.38 11.72 29.23
CA PRO A 216 -39.38 12.60 28.61
C PRO A 216 -37.95 12.24 29.03
N ARG A 217 -37.74 11.75 30.26
CA ARG A 217 -36.43 11.23 30.69
C ARG A 217 -36.00 9.99 29.92
N ARG A 218 -36.90 9.04 29.66
CA ARG A 218 -36.57 7.86 28.84
C ARG A 218 -36.27 8.25 27.39
N LEU A 219 -37.04 9.16 26.79
CA LEU A 219 -36.76 9.71 25.45
C LEU A 219 -35.41 10.44 25.39
N ALA A 220 -35.08 11.26 26.39
CA ALA A 220 -33.77 11.90 26.50
C ALA A 220 -32.63 10.89 26.66
N CYS A 221 -32.81 9.83 27.45
CA CYS A 221 -31.83 8.76 27.59
C CYS A 221 -31.67 7.93 26.29
N TRP A 222 -32.74 7.66 25.55
CA TRP A 222 -32.65 7.00 24.24
C TRP A 222 -31.99 7.89 23.19
N ALA A 223 -32.28 9.20 23.18
CA ALA A 223 -31.60 10.16 22.32
C ALA A 223 -30.11 10.30 22.68
N LEU A 224 -29.77 10.39 23.97
CA LEU A 224 -28.39 10.46 24.44
C LEU A 224 -27.64 9.14 24.15
N MET A 225 -28.28 7.98 24.31
CA MET A 225 -27.72 6.69 23.92
C MET A 225 -27.54 6.59 22.39
N ALA A 226 -28.45 7.13 21.59
CA ALA A 226 -28.33 7.14 20.13
C ALA A 226 -27.22 8.10 19.64
N VAL A 227 -27.08 9.27 20.28
CA VAL A 227 -25.95 10.18 20.05
C VAL A 227 -24.64 9.52 20.48
N LEU A 228 -24.56 8.94 21.69
CA LEU A 228 -23.37 8.21 22.14
C LEU A 228 -23.05 6.98 21.27
N LEU A 229 -24.05 6.31 20.69
CA LEU A 229 -23.80 5.25 19.70
C LEU A 229 -23.31 5.80 18.37
N ALA A 230 -23.86 6.93 17.91
CA ALA A 230 -23.40 7.60 16.70
C ALA A 230 -21.97 8.16 16.86
N ASP A 231 -21.65 8.72 18.03
CA ASP A 231 -20.31 9.16 18.40
C ASP A 231 -19.35 7.96 18.53
N LEU A 232 -19.77 6.84 19.13
CA LEU A 232 -18.98 5.59 19.17
C LEU A 232 -18.78 4.95 17.79
N LEU A 233 -19.71 5.14 16.85
CA LEU A 233 -19.56 4.71 15.45
C LEU A 233 -18.71 5.69 14.64
N ALA A 234 -18.76 6.99 14.92
CA ALA A 234 -17.87 8.01 14.35
C ALA A 234 -16.44 7.94 14.92
N LEU A 235 -16.29 7.42 16.14
CA LEU A 235 -15.03 6.99 16.78
C LEU A 235 -14.61 5.58 16.34
N SER A 236 -15.11 5.08 15.21
CA SER A 236 -14.35 4.11 14.44
C SER A 236 -13.12 4.81 13.86
N ASP A 237 -12.02 4.78 14.62
CA ASP A 237 -10.72 5.21 14.13
C ASP A 237 -10.46 4.56 12.76
N THR A 238 -9.98 5.35 11.82
CA THR A 238 -9.62 4.87 10.48
C THR A 238 -8.30 4.10 10.58
N LEU A 239 -8.39 2.88 11.11
CA LEU A 239 -7.27 1.99 11.43
C LEU A 239 -6.68 1.35 10.18
N ALA A 240 -7.43 1.25 9.08
CA ALA A 240 -6.88 0.83 7.78
C ALA A 240 -5.91 1.87 7.21
N VAL A 241 -4.76 1.41 6.73
CA VAL A 241 -3.82 2.23 5.94
C VAL A 241 -3.52 1.56 4.62
N MET A 242 -3.30 2.39 3.60
CA MET A 242 -3.09 1.93 2.22
C MET A 242 -1.69 2.25 1.72
N SER A 243 -1.35 1.69 0.56
CA SER A 243 -0.32 2.23 -0.30
C SER A 243 -0.70 2.19 -1.76
N VAL A 244 -0.07 3.05 -2.56
CA VAL A 244 -0.23 3.08 -4.03
C VAL A 244 1.13 2.90 -4.66
N ASP A 245 1.30 1.83 -5.43
CA ASP A 245 2.39 1.75 -6.40
C ASP A 245 2.02 2.56 -7.65
N LEU A 246 2.70 3.68 -7.90
CA LEU A 246 2.35 4.67 -8.93
C LEU A 246 3.08 4.43 -10.27
N GLY A 247 3.01 3.19 -10.79
CA GLY A 247 3.61 2.84 -12.07
C GLY A 247 3.07 3.66 -13.26
N SER A 248 3.91 3.91 -14.28
CA SER A 248 3.54 4.82 -15.39
C SER A 248 2.35 4.32 -16.26
N GLU A 249 2.23 3.01 -16.46
CA GLU A 249 1.14 2.36 -17.22
C GLU A 249 0.01 1.88 -16.30
N SER A 250 0.34 1.26 -15.17
CA SER A 250 -0.63 0.71 -14.23
C SER A 250 -0.15 0.80 -12.78
N MET A 251 -1.09 1.20 -11.93
CA MET A 251 -0.93 1.25 -10.49
C MET A 251 -1.45 -0.02 -9.82
N LYS A 252 -1.00 -0.27 -8.60
CA LYS A 252 -1.52 -1.32 -7.72
C LYS A 252 -1.74 -0.70 -6.36
N VAL A 253 -2.85 -1.03 -5.74
CA VAL A 253 -3.20 -0.53 -4.41
C VAL A 253 -3.07 -1.68 -3.43
N ALA A 254 -2.41 -1.46 -2.30
CA ALA A 254 -2.29 -2.45 -1.24
C ALA A 254 -2.82 -1.87 0.07
N ILE A 255 -3.35 -2.73 0.94
CA ILE A 255 -4.01 -2.32 2.18
C ILE A 255 -3.67 -3.27 3.33
N VAL A 256 -3.71 -2.74 4.55
CA VAL A 256 -3.77 -3.53 5.78
C VAL A 256 -4.86 -2.94 6.69
N LYS A 257 -5.68 -3.80 7.29
CA LYS A 257 -6.75 -3.41 8.23
C LYS A 257 -6.81 -4.40 9.40
N PRO A 258 -7.28 -4.02 10.60
CA PRO A 258 -7.33 -4.92 11.76
C PRO A 258 -8.01 -6.27 11.43
N GLY A 259 -7.31 -7.36 11.75
CA GLY A 259 -7.79 -8.73 11.46
C GLY A 259 -7.52 -9.26 10.05
N VAL A 260 -7.01 -8.44 9.13
CA VAL A 260 -6.67 -8.83 7.74
C VAL A 260 -5.17 -8.57 7.49
N PRO A 261 -4.42 -9.50 6.87
CA PRO A 261 -3.03 -9.26 6.51
C PRO A 261 -2.87 -8.16 5.45
N MET A 262 -1.63 -7.80 5.13
CA MET A 262 -1.33 -6.94 3.98
C MET A 262 -1.76 -7.66 2.68
N GLU A 263 -2.58 -7.01 1.86
CA GLU A 263 -3.12 -7.58 0.63
C GLU A 263 -3.25 -6.54 -0.49
N ILE A 264 -3.17 -6.99 -1.76
CA ILE A 264 -3.43 -6.16 -2.95
C ILE A 264 -4.94 -6.03 -3.17
N VAL A 265 -5.42 -4.79 -3.16
CA VAL A 265 -6.80 -4.41 -3.47
C VAL A 265 -7.09 -4.67 -4.95
N LEU A 266 -8.23 -5.29 -5.24
CA LEU A 266 -8.72 -5.51 -6.60
C LEU A 266 -9.49 -4.28 -7.11
N ASN A 267 -9.43 -4.02 -8.42
CA ASN A 267 -10.31 -3.02 -9.05
C ASN A 267 -11.72 -3.56 -9.33
N LYS A 268 -12.60 -2.70 -9.88
CA LYS A 268 -14.01 -3.05 -10.17
C LYS A 268 -14.12 -4.21 -11.18
N GLU A 269 -13.11 -4.38 -12.03
CA GLU A 269 -12.93 -5.47 -12.99
C GLU A 269 -12.23 -6.72 -12.40
N SER A 270 -12.10 -6.81 -11.06
CA SER A 270 -11.42 -7.88 -10.30
C SER A 270 -9.91 -8.06 -10.60
N ARG A 271 -9.24 -7.02 -11.11
CA ARG A 271 -7.80 -7.07 -11.48
C ARG A 271 -6.91 -6.53 -10.36
N ARG A 272 -5.73 -7.13 -10.20
CA ARG A 272 -4.66 -6.70 -9.26
C ARG A 272 -3.82 -5.52 -9.77
N LYS A 273 -4.09 -5.05 -10.98
CA LYS A 273 -3.45 -3.88 -11.61
C LYS A 273 -4.53 -3.00 -12.21
N THR A 274 -4.43 -1.69 -12.00
CA THR A 274 -5.37 -0.70 -12.53
C THR A 274 -4.63 0.22 -13.51
N PRO A 275 -5.05 0.34 -14.78
CA PRO A 275 -4.44 1.28 -15.72
C PRO A 275 -4.43 2.72 -15.18
N VAL A 276 -3.28 3.40 -15.22
CA VAL A 276 -3.21 4.85 -14.91
C VAL A 276 -3.62 5.62 -16.15
N THR A 277 -4.93 5.71 -16.33
CA THR A 277 -5.57 6.36 -17.47
C THR A 277 -6.86 7.02 -16.98
N VAL A 278 -7.09 8.25 -17.40
CA VAL A 278 -8.27 9.06 -17.07
C VAL A 278 -8.96 9.44 -18.37
N THR A 279 -10.27 9.17 -18.50
CA THR A 279 -11.07 9.73 -19.61
C THR A 279 -12.05 10.76 -19.07
N LEU A 280 -12.08 11.93 -19.71
CA LEU A 280 -12.95 13.05 -19.35
C LEU A 280 -13.95 13.29 -20.48
N LYS A 281 -15.22 12.91 -20.30
CA LYS A 281 -16.24 12.97 -21.37
C LYS A 281 -17.59 13.39 -20.78
N GLU A 282 -18.26 14.36 -21.41
CA GLU A 282 -19.66 14.72 -21.11
C GLU A 282 -19.95 14.96 -19.60
N ASN A 283 -18.98 15.56 -18.88
CA ASN A 283 -19.03 15.82 -17.43
C ASN A 283 -18.95 14.56 -16.52
N GLU A 284 -18.59 13.39 -17.08
CA GLU A 284 -18.27 12.14 -16.39
C GLU A 284 -16.77 11.83 -16.46
N ARG A 285 -16.25 11.14 -15.43
CA ARG A 285 -14.86 10.64 -15.39
C ARG A 285 -14.81 9.12 -15.42
N PHE A 286 -13.98 8.56 -16.31
CA PHE A 286 -13.64 7.14 -16.31
C PHE A 286 -12.21 6.94 -15.82
N PHE A 287 -11.98 5.84 -15.10
CA PHE A 287 -10.67 5.40 -14.59
C PHE A 287 -10.37 3.95 -14.98
N GLY A 288 -9.13 3.49 -14.79
CA GLY A 288 -8.78 2.07 -14.91
C GLY A 288 -9.05 1.44 -16.28
N ASP A 289 -9.49 0.19 -16.29
CA ASP A 289 -9.81 -0.55 -17.51
C ASP A 289 -10.98 0.06 -18.30
N SER A 290 -11.93 0.69 -17.61
CA SER A 290 -13.00 1.48 -18.22
C SER A 290 -12.46 2.69 -19.01
N ALA A 291 -11.49 3.44 -18.47
CA ALA A 291 -10.81 4.51 -19.20
C ALA A 291 -9.94 3.97 -20.36
N ALA A 292 -9.19 2.89 -20.11
CA ALA A 292 -8.37 2.25 -21.14
C ALA A 292 -9.22 1.75 -22.33
N SER A 293 -10.46 1.31 -22.08
CA SER A 293 -11.44 0.92 -23.09
C SER A 293 -11.99 2.11 -23.89
N MET A 294 -12.13 3.27 -23.25
CA MET A 294 -12.60 4.51 -23.90
C MET A 294 -11.55 5.15 -24.83
N ALA A 295 -10.27 4.79 -24.69
CA ALA A 295 -9.16 5.26 -25.53
C ALA A 295 -9.41 5.22 -27.04
N ILE A 296 -10.03 4.15 -27.54
CA ILE A 296 -10.30 3.98 -28.98
C ILE A 296 -11.51 4.82 -29.41
N LYS A 297 -12.43 5.14 -28.50
CA LYS A 297 -13.62 5.96 -28.79
C LYS A 297 -13.31 7.46 -28.69
N ASN A 298 -12.52 7.88 -27.70
CA ASN A 298 -12.28 9.28 -27.35
C ASN A 298 -10.77 9.57 -27.10
N PRO A 299 -9.86 9.31 -28.07
CA PRO A 299 -8.41 9.35 -27.84
C PRO A 299 -7.92 10.70 -27.28
N LYS A 300 -8.38 11.83 -27.86
CA LYS A 300 -8.04 13.19 -27.40
C LYS A 300 -8.34 13.47 -25.92
N ALA A 301 -9.31 12.75 -25.35
CA ALA A 301 -9.78 12.94 -23.98
C ALA A 301 -9.39 11.80 -23.04
N THR A 302 -8.55 10.85 -23.48
CA THR A 302 -8.13 9.67 -22.71
C THR A 302 -6.65 9.75 -22.33
N LEU A 303 -6.40 10.50 -21.26
CA LEU A 303 -5.07 10.89 -20.80
C LEU A 303 -4.35 9.74 -20.07
N ARG A 304 -3.05 9.62 -20.33
CA ARG A 304 -2.16 8.52 -19.89
C ARG A 304 -0.71 9.01 -19.80
N TYR A 305 0.15 8.33 -19.04
CA TYR A 305 1.58 8.65 -18.91
C TYR A 305 1.89 10.11 -18.50
N PHE A 306 0.89 10.85 -18.00
CA PHE A 306 1.01 12.27 -17.61
C PHE A 306 1.89 12.45 -16.38
N GLN A 307 2.20 11.38 -15.65
CA GLN A 307 3.18 11.36 -14.55
C GLN A 307 4.57 11.86 -15.01
N HIS A 308 4.91 11.74 -16.30
CA HIS A 308 6.17 12.25 -16.87
C HIS A 308 6.21 13.78 -16.99
N LEU A 309 5.08 14.47 -16.77
CA LEU A 309 4.91 15.93 -16.81
C LEU A 309 4.82 16.57 -15.42
N LEU A 310 4.79 15.76 -14.34
CA LEU A 310 4.74 16.26 -12.96
C LEU A 310 5.96 17.15 -12.68
N GLY A 311 5.71 18.37 -12.19
CA GLY A 311 6.76 19.34 -11.90
C GLY A 311 7.52 19.87 -13.14
N LYS A 312 6.97 19.74 -14.36
CA LYS A 312 7.65 20.18 -15.60
C LYS A 312 7.05 21.46 -16.19
N GLN A 313 7.95 22.39 -16.51
CA GLN A 313 7.65 23.63 -17.24
C GLN A 313 7.68 23.41 -18.77
N GLU A 314 7.05 24.33 -19.53
CA GLU A 314 6.92 24.29 -20.99
C GLU A 314 8.18 23.83 -21.74
N GLY A 315 9.33 24.45 -21.46
CA GLY A 315 10.58 24.24 -22.20
C GLY A 315 11.31 22.93 -21.89
N ASN A 316 10.77 22.07 -21.01
CA ASN A 316 11.42 20.83 -20.62
C ASN A 316 11.35 19.76 -21.73
N PRO A 317 12.44 19.04 -22.04
CA PRO A 317 12.43 18.01 -23.10
C PRO A 317 11.37 16.93 -22.93
N HIS A 318 10.96 16.60 -21.71
CA HIS A 318 9.88 15.62 -21.48
C HIS A 318 8.49 16.12 -21.92
N VAL A 319 8.24 17.43 -21.95
CA VAL A 319 7.00 17.99 -22.52
C VAL A 319 6.95 17.79 -24.04
N ALA A 320 8.07 18.04 -24.73
CA ALA A 320 8.20 17.78 -26.17
C ALA A 320 8.09 16.27 -26.48
N LEU A 321 8.75 15.42 -25.69
CA LEU A 321 8.65 13.97 -25.81
C LEU A 321 7.23 13.45 -25.59
N TYR A 322 6.48 14.00 -24.62
CA TYR A 322 5.07 13.66 -24.42
C TYR A 322 4.22 14.00 -25.65
N ARG A 323 4.35 15.22 -26.18
CA ARG A 323 3.66 15.67 -27.41
C ARG A 323 3.99 14.78 -28.62
N ALA A 324 5.23 14.31 -28.74
CA ALA A 324 5.64 13.38 -29.80
C ALA A 324 5.04 11.97 -29.65
N ARG A 325 4.89 11.48 -28.40
CA ARG A 325 4.31 10.16 -28.10
C ARG A 325 2.78 10.15 -28.29
N PHE A 326 2.11 11.22 -27.84
CA PHE A 326 0.64 11.39 -27.82
C PHE A 326 0.19 12.72 -28.47
N PRO A 327 0.37 12.89 -29.80
CA PRO A 327 0.00 14.11 -30.52
C PRO A 327 -1.53 14.37 -30.57
N GLU A 328 -2.35 13.41 -30.13
CA GLU A 328 -3.79 13.60 -29.93
C GLU A 328 -4.16 14.46 -28.71
N HIS A 329 -3.23 14.71 -27.78
CA HIS A 329 -3.46 15.50 -26.57
C HIS A 329 -3.00 16.96 -26.75
N GLU A 330 -3.94 17.89 -26.54
CA GLU A 330 -3.64 19.32 -26.55
C GLU A 330 -3.13 19.77 -25.18
N LEU A 331 -1.97 20.45 -25.16
CA LEU A 331 -1.31 20.93 -23.95
C LEU A 331 -1.18 22.44 -23.99
N GLY A 332 -1.89 23.14 -23.08
CA GLY A 332 -1.67 24.54 -22.76
C GLY A 332 -0.68 24.72 -21.61
N PHE A 333 -0.57 25.97 -21.12
CA PHE A 333 0.37 26.34 -20.07
C PHE A 333 -0.25 27.27 -19.04
N ASP A 334 0.18 27.14 -17.79
CA ASP A 334 -0.12 28.05 -16.70
C ASP A 334 0.78 29.30 -16.77
N PRO A 335 0.23 30.54 -16.72
CA PRO A 335 1.01 31.77 -16.90
C PRO A 335 1.87 32.16 -15.68
N GLN A 336 1.66 31.57 -14.50
CA GLN A 336 2.41 31.88 -13.26
C GLN A 336 3.52 30.86 -13.00
N ARG A 337 3.18 29.57 -13.02
CA ARG A 337 4.08 28.44 -12.75
C ARG A 337 4.88 28.01 -13.98
N GLN A 338 4.42 28.39 -15.19
CA GLN A 338 4.92 27.94 -16.49
C GLN A 338 4.81 26.42 -16.72
N THR A 339 4.00 25.73 -15.90
CA THR A 339 3.70 24.30 -16.00
C THR A 339 2.70 24.00 -17.11
N VAL A 340 2.72 22.78 -17.63
CA VAL A 340 1.73 22.32 -18.63
C VAL A 340 0.38 21.97 -18.00
N HIS A 341 -0.70 22.14 -18.78
CA HIS A 341 -2.02 21.57 -18.48
C HIS A 341 -2.64 20.95 -19.74
N PHE A 342 -3.48 19.94 -19.55
CA PHE A 342 -4.24 19.31 -20.63
C PHE A 342 -5.47 20.15 -20.96
N GLN A 343 -5.64 20.50 -22.24
CA GLN A 343 -6.78 21.24 -22.75
C GLN A 343 -7.76 20.25 -23.40
N ILE A 344 -8.85 19.90 -22.69
CA ILE A 344 -9.87 18.96 -23.19
C ILE A 344 -10.98 19.69 -23.96
N SER A 345 -11.32 20.89 -23.50
CA SER A 345 -12.16 21.87 -24.20
C SER A 345 -11.74 23.27 -23.73
N PRO A 346 -12.22 24.37 -24.34
CA PRO A 346 -11.91 25.73 -23.87
C PRO A 346 -12.29 26.01 -22.41
N GLN A 347 -13.19 25.21 -21.82
CA GLN A 347 -13.66 25.32 -20.42
C GLN A 347 -13.11 24.19 -19.52
N LEU A 348 -12.43 23.18 -20.07
CA LEU A 348 -11.94 22.02 -19.32
C LEU A 348 -10.41 21.90 -19.48
N GLN A 349 -9.72 22.45 -18.48
CA GLN A 349 -8.26 22.39 -18.31
C GLN A 349 -7.93 21.58 -17.06
N PHE A 350 -6.92 20.71 -17.13
CA PHE A 350 -6.44 19.94 -15.96
C PHE A 350 -4.92 19.82 -15.92
N SER A 351 -4.30 20.13 -14.78
CA SER A 351 -2.86 19.92 -14.58
C SER A 351 -2.50 18.44 -14.39
N PRO A 352 -1.24 18.02 -14.63
CA PRO A 352 -0.76 16.70 -14.26
C PRO A 352 -0.99 16.35 -12.78
N GLU A 353 -0.87 17.35 -11.88
CA GLU A 353 -1.15 17.22 -10.45
C GLU A 353 -2.64 16.96 -10.17
N GLU A 354 -3.56 17.66 -10.84
CA GLU A 354 -5.01 17.42 -10.71
C GLU A 354 -5.41 16.04 -11.22
N LEU A 355 -4.87 15.61 -12.36
CA LEU A 355 -5.13 14.28 -12.92
C LEU A 355 -4.60 13.16 -12.02
N LEU A 356 -3.42 13.37 -11.41
CA LEU A 356 -2.91 12.46 -10.39
C LEU A 356 -3.80 12.48 -9.14
N GLY A 357 -4.31 13.64 -8.73
CA GLY A 357 -5.27 13.78 -7.63
C GLY A 357 -6.56 12.98 -7.87
N MET A 358 -7.08 12.98 -9.10
CA MET A 358 -8.21 12.12 -9.47
C MET A 358 -7.87 10.62 -9.35
N VAL A 359 -6.69 10.20 -9.82
CA VAL A 359 -6.23 8.80 -9.76
C VAL A 359 -5.97 8.34 -8.32
N LEU A 360 -5.43 9.21 -7.46
CA LEU A 360 -5.22 8.93 -6.04
C LEU A 360 -6.55 8.89 -5.26
N ASN A 361 -7.52 9.76 -5.59
CA ASN A 361 -8.88 9.67 -5.05
C ASN A 361 -9.58 8.36 -5.48
N TYR A 362 -9.42 7.96 -6.74
CA TYR A 362 -9.93 6.65 -7.20
C TYR A 362 -9.24 5.48 -6.49
N SER A 363 -7.92 5.55 -6.31
CA SER A 363 -7.14 4.58 -5.52
C SER A 363 -7.65 4.46 -4.09
N ARG A 364 -7.97 5.60 -3.45
CA ARG A 364 -8.62 5.62 -2.13
C ARG A 364 -9.96 4.90 -2.19
N SER A 365 -10.84 5.24 -3.12
CA SER A 365 -12.18 4.62 -3.21
C SER A 365 -12.14 3.09 -3.37
N LEU A 366 -11.21 2.55 -4.16
CA LEU A 366 -11.01 1.10 -4.28
C LEU A 366 -10.58 0.48 -2.95
N ALA A 367 -9.69 1.14 -2.22
CA ALA A 367 -9.24 0.69 -0.91
C ALA A 367 -10.34 0.83 0.16
N GLU A 368 -11.16 1.89 0.13
CA GLU A 368 -12.31 2.10 1.03
C GLU A 368 -13.41 1.05 0.80
N ASP A 369 -13.74 0.76 -0.46
CA ASP A 369 -14.66 -0.33 -0.86
C ASP A 369 -14.17 -1.70 -0.32
N PHE A 370 -12.87 -1.98 -0.39
CA PHE A 370 -12.26 -3.20 0.18
C PHE A 370 -12.15 -3.17 1.71
N ALA A 371 -11.97 -1.98 2.30
CA ALA A 371 -11.78 -1.81 3.74
C ALA A 371 -13.08 -1.86 4.54
N GLU A 372 -14.19 -1.50 3.91
CA GLU A 372 -15.49 -1.19 4.55
C GLU A 372 -15.35 -0.05 5.60
N GLN A 373 -14.37 0.84 5.42
CA GLN A 373 -14.13 2.02 6.26
C GLN A 373 -13.40 3.12 5.47
N PRO A 374 -13.49 4.41 5.88
CA PRO A 374 -12.75 5.51 5.24
C PRO A 374 -11.24 5.38 5.41
N ILE A 375 -10.46 5.85 4.44
CA ILE A 375 -8.99 5.79 4.47
C ILE A 375 -8.38 7.19 4.32
N LYS A 376 -7.47 7.52 5.23
CA LYS A 376 -6.80 8.84 5.27
C LYS A 376 -5.30 8.74 5.04
N ASP A 377 -4.67 7.71 5.61
CA ASP A 377 -3.21 7.56 5.65
C ASP A 377 -2.70 6.61 4.56
N ALA A 378 -1.73 7.08 3.77
CA ALA A 378 -1.17 6.35 2.64
C ALA A 378 0.35 6.48 2.51
N VAL A 379 1.02 5.43 2.01
CA VAL A 379 2.39 5.52 1.45
C VAL A 379 2.31 5.42 -0.07
N ILE A 380 3.03 6.27 -0.80
CA ILE A 380 2.97 6.32 -2.28
C ILE A 380 4.37 6.04 -2.83
N THR A 381 4.49 5.19 -3.85
CA THR A 381 5.77 4.96 -4.52
C THR A 381 6.08 6.10 -5.50
N VAL A 382 7.36 6.47 -5.60
CA VAL A 382 7.87 7.38 -6.63
C VAL A 382 9.16 6.82 -7.23
N PRO A 383 9.47 7.12 -8.51
CA PRO A 383 10.77 6.74 -9.07
C PRO A 383 11.93 7.36 -8.29
N ALA A 384 12.97 6.58 -8.01
CA ALA A 384 14.13 7.06 -7.26
C ALA A 384 14.74 8.37 -7.82
N PHE A 385 14.70 8.54 -9.15
CA PHE A 385 15.17 9.74 -9.87
C PHE A 385 14.25 10.98 -9.77
N PHE A 386 13.18 10.96 -8.96
CA PHE A 386 12.34 12.15 -8.75
C PHE A 386 13.07 13.21 -7.91
N ASN A 387 13.19 14.43 -8.46
CA ASN A 387 13.76 15.59 -7.78
C ASN A 387 12.75 16.28 -6.83
N GLN A 388 13.15 17.38 -6.16
CA GLN A 388 12.29 18.04 -5.16
C GLN A 388 10.96 18.56 -5.74
N ALA A 389 10.96 19.18 -6.93
CA ALA A 389 9.74 19.62 -7.60
C ALA A 389 8.83 18.45 -8.00
N GLU A 390 9.41 17.36 -8.50
CA GLU A 390 8.68 16.13 -8.87
C GLU A 390 8.03 15.46 -7.64
N ARG A 391 8.72 15.43 -6.49
CA ARG A 391 8.17 14.93 -5.22
C ARG A 391 7.07 15.84 -4.67
N ARG A 392 7.25 17.17 -4.68
CA ARG A 392 6.21 18.13 -4.26
C ARG A 392 4.95 18.05 -5.12
N ALA A 393 5.08 17.84 -6.43
CA ALA A 393 3.92 17.64 -7.32
C ALA A 393 3.08 16.41 -6.93
N VAL A 394 3.71 15.31 -6.49
CA VAL A 394 3.00 14.13 -5.96
C VAL A 394 2.33 14.42 -4.61
N LEU A 395 2.99 15.16 -3.71
CA LEU A 395 2.39 15.60 -2.44
C LEU A 395 1.17 16.52 -2.65
N GLN A 396 1.25 17.46 -3.59
CA GLN A 396 0.11 18.32 -3.96
C GLN A 396 -1.06 17.49 -4.49
N ALA A 397 -0.81 16.54 -5.40
CA ALA A 397 -1.84 15.65 -5.92
C ALA A 397 -2.50 14.79 -4.82
N ALA A 398 -1.71 14.28 -3.86
CA ALA A 398 -2.25 13.55 -2.70
C ALA A 398 -3.08 14.47 -1.78
N ARG A 399 -2.65 15.72 -1.58
CA ARG A 399 -3.41 16.75 -0.85
C ARG A 399 -4.74 17.07 -1.54
N MET A 400 -4.76 17.14 -2.88
CA MET A 400 -6.00 17.28 -3.67
C MET A 400 -6.94 16.08 -3.54
N ALA A 401 -6.39 14.85 -3.42
CA ALA A 401 -7.16 13.64 -3.16
C ALA A 401 -7.68 13.55 -1.71
N GLY A 402 -7.21 14.40 -0.80
CA GLY A 402 -7.51 14.31 0.63
C GLY A 402 -6.84 13.11 1.31
N LEU A 403 -5.65 12.71 0.83
CA LEU A 403 -4.80 11.69 1.45
C LEU A 403 -3.66 12.36 2.24
N LYS A 404 -3.47 11.90 3.48
CA LYS A 404 -2.28 12.18 4.28
C LYS A 404 -1.19 11.19 3.87
N VAL A 405 -0.19 11.68 3.16
CA VAL A 405 1.01 10.91 2.82
C VAL A 405 1.82 10.71 4.09
N LEU A 406 2.00 9.45 4.51
CA LEU A 406 2.92 9.06 5.57
C LEU A 406 4.36 9.13 5.06
N GLN A 407 4.60 8.68 3.82
CA GLN A 407 5.91 8.72 3.17
C GLN A 407 5.75 8.63 1.63
N LEU A 408 6.61 9.34 0.89
CA LEU A 408 6.95 8.97 -0.50
C LEU A 408 8.15 8.03 -0.48
N ILE A 409 7.91 6.73 -0.69
CA ILE A 409 8.98 5.73 -0.76
C ILE A 409 9.48 5.59 -2.19
N ASN A 410 10.78 5.37 -2.40
CA ASN A 410 11.27 5.05 -3.74
C ASN A 410 10.75 3.65 -4.16
N ASP A 411 10.29 3.50 -5.39
CA ASP A 411 9.75 2.26 -5.97
C ASP A 411 10.66 1.03 -5.79
N ASN A 412 11.95 1.17 -6.12
CA ASN A 412 12.95 0.12 -5.90
C ASN A 412 13.24 -0.12 -4.41
N THR A 413 13.19 0.92 -3.55
CA THR A 413 13.35 0.76 -2.09
C THR A 413 12.16 0.01 -1.47
N ALA A 414 10.94 0.24 -1.95
CA ALA A 414 9.77 -0.51 -1.54
C ALA A 414 9.85 -1.98 -1.99
N THR A 415 10.30 -2.23 -3.22
CA THR A 415 10.58 -3.58 -3.73
C THR A 415 11.64 -4.30 -2.90
N ALA A 416 12.74 -3.61 -2.55
CA ALA A 416 13.78 -4.12 -1.66
C ALA A 416 13.26 -4.39 -0.24
N LEU A 417 12.40 -3.52 0.30
CA LEU A 417 11.76 -3.74 1.60
C LEU A 417 10.88 -4.99 1.60
N SER A 418 10.09 -5.19 0.53
CA SER A 418 9.29 -6.41 0.34
C SER A 418 10.17 -7.67 0.32
N TYR A 419 11.26 -7.66 -0.47
CA TYR A 419 12.24 -8.74 -0.50
C TYR A 419 12.81 -9.05 0.90
N GLY A 420 13.34 -8.03 1.60
CA GLY A 420 13.98 -8.19 2.89
C GLY A 420 13.03 -8.62 4.01
N VAL A 421 11.77 -8.16 3.98
CA VAL A 421 10.75 -8.53 4.97
C VAL A 421 10.42 -10.02 4.93
N PHE A 422 10.25 -10.59 3.73
CA PHE A 422 10.02 -12.04 3.58
C PHE A 422 11.28 -12.88 3.86
N ARG A 423 12.47 -12.31 3.67
CA ARG A 423 13.79 -12.96 3.90
C ARG A 423 14.48 -12.59 5.22
N ARG A 424 13.71 -12.07 6.18
CA ARG A 424 14.20 -11.61 7.51
C ARG A 424 15.06 -12.62 8.28
N LYS A 425 14.94 -13.92 8.01
CA LYS A 425 15.73 -14.98 8.66
C LYS A 425 17.11 -15.20 8.02
N ASP A 426 17.26 -14.79 6.77
CA ASP A 426 18.42 -15.09 5.93
C ASP A 426 19.45 -13.95 6.03
N ILE A 427 18.93 -12.73 6.26
CA ILE A 427 19.71 -11.54 6.64
C ILE A 427 20.36 -11.78 8.02
N ASN A 428 21.68 -11.75 8.05
CA ASN A 428 22.50 -11.96 9.24
C ASN A 428 23.49 -10.77 9.40
N THR A 429 24.54 -10.87 10.20
CA THR A 429 25.51 -9.76 10.40
C THR A 429 26.45 -9.53 9.22
N THR A 430 26.59 -10.48 8.31
CA THR A 430 27.34 -10.32 7.06
C THR A 430 26.53 -9.48 6.07
N ALA A 431 27.20 -8.55 5.41
CA ALA A 431 26.61 -7.70 4.38
C ALA A 431 26.30 -8.51 3.10
N GLN A 432 25.03 -8.56 2.70
CA GLN A 432 24.54 -9.22 1.49
C GLN A 432 24.14 -8.17 0.45
N ASN A 433 24.86 -8.08 -0.67
CA ASN A 433 24.60 -7.07 -1.70
C ASN A 433 23.71 -7.64 -2.82
N VAL A 434 22.51 -7.08 -2.98
CA VAL A 434 21.53 -7.50 -3.99
C VAL A 434 21.23 -6.31 -4.92
N MET A 435 21.26 -6.56 -6.23
CA MET A 435 20.92 -5.58 -7.25
C MET A 435 19.49 -5.82 -7.73
N PHE A 436 18.62 -4.82 -7.63
CA PHE A 436 17.28 -4.83 -8.22
C PHE A 436 17.32 -4.06 -9.54
N TYR A 437 16.88 -4.69 -10.63
CA TYR A 437 16.77 -4.08 -11.95
C TYR A 437 15.29 -4.03 -12.35
N ASP A 438 14.68 -2.85 -12.22
CA ASP A 438 13.33 -2.58 -12.72
C ASP A 438 13.42 -2.01 -14.13
N MET A 439 12.76 -2.67 -15.09
CA MET A 439 12.41 -2.07 -16.37
C MET A 439 10.89 -2.03 -16.52
N GLY A 440 10.33 -0.86 -16.20
CA GLY A 440 8.90 -0.60 -16.24
C GLY A 440 8.40 -0.27 -17.65
N SER A 441 7.25 0.41 -17.72
CA SER A 441 6.70 0.90 -18.99
C SER A 441 7.32 2.24 -19.41
N GLY A 442 7.61 3.15 -18.47
CA GLY A 442 8.10 4.49 -18.77
C GLY A 442 9.62 4.70 -18.63
N SER A 443 10.28 3.92 -17.79
CA SER A 443 11.66 4.14 -17.34
C SER A 443 12.31 2.86 -16.80
N THR A 444 13.62 2.89 -16.62
CA THR A 444 14.44 1.81 -16.04
C THR A 444 15.19 2.34 -14.81
N VAL A 445 15.22 1.57 -13.71
CA VAL A 445 15.97 1.90 -12.49
C VAL A 445 16.70 0.66 -11.98
N CYS A 446 18.01 0.78 -11.81
CA CYS A 446 18.87 -0.23 -11.20
C CYS A 446 19.33 0.25 -9.82
N THR A 447 19.22 -0.59 -8.80
CA THR A 447 19.47 -0.22 -7.40
C THR A 447 20.24 -1.31 -6.68
N ILE A 448 21.40 -0.99 -6.12
CA ILE A 448 22.21 -1.91 -5.30
C ILE A 448 21.86 -1.68 -3.83
N VAL A 449 21.56 -2.77 -3.12
CA VAL A 449 21.08 -2.76 -1.73
C VAL A 449 21.91 -3.72 -0.90
N THR A 450 22.52 -3.22 0.18
CA THR A 450 23.10 -4.07 1.22
C THR A 450 22.01 -4.45 2.23
N TYR A 451 21.82 -5.73 2.48
CA TYR A 451 21.10 -6.25 3.65
C TYR A 451 22.09 -6.68 4.72
N GLN A 452 21.81 -6.32 5.97
CA GLN A 452 22.63 -6.69 7.13
C GLN A 452 21.82 -6.54 8.43
N THR A 453 22.21 -7.26 9.48
CA THR A 453 21.65 -7.12 10.83
C THR A 453 22.48 -6.11 11.63
N VAL A 454 21.85 -5.03 12.08
CA VAL A 454 22.50 -3.93 12.80
C VAL A 454 21.96 -3.77 14.22
N LYS A 455 22.81 -3.29 15.13
CA LYS A 455 22.40 -2.95 16.50
C LYS A 455 21.74 -1.56 16.51
N THR A 456 20.43 -1.53 16.72
CA THR A 456 19.63 -0.31 16.97
C THR A 456 19.64 0.04 18.46
N LYS A 457 19.43 1.33 18.79
CA LYS A 457 19.29 1.79 20.18
C LYS A 457 18.06 1.15 20.86
N GLU A 458 16.89 1.25 20.21
CA GLU A 458 15.59 0.93 20.81
C GLU A 458 15.26 -0.57 20.81
N ALA A 459 15.71 -1.32 19.79
CA ALA A 459 15.20 -2.66 19.50
C ALA A 459 16.30 -3.73 19.36
N GLY A 460 17.54 -3.43 19.76
CA GLY A 460 18.67 -4.35 19.67
C GLY A 460 19.02 -4.70 18.22
N MET A 461 19.38 -5.96 17.97
CA MET A 461 19.68 -6.44 16.61
C MET A 461 18.41 -6.46 15.74
N GLN A 462 18.41 -5.69 14.65
CA GLN A 462 17.33 -5.63 13.67
C GLN A 462 17.88 -5.75 12.24
N PRO A 463 17.13 -6.35 11.29
CA PRO A 463 17.50 -6.33 9.89
C PRO A 463 17.42 -4.91 9.34
N GLN A 464 18.39 -4.57 8.51
CA GLN A 464 18.49 -3.32 7.77
C GLN A 464 18.58 -3.63 6.28
N LEU A 465 17.97 -2.75 5.47
CA LEU A 465 18.39 -2.52 4.09
C LEU A 465 19.01 -1.13 4.00
N GLN A 466 20.11 -1.02 3.26
CA GLN A 466 20.72 0.24 2.91
C GLN A 466 20.92 0.30 1.39
N ILE A 467 20.36 1.33 0.75
CA ILE A 467 20.63 1.63 -0.65
C ILE A 467 22.09 2.13 -0.76
N ARG A 468 22.86 1.54 -1.68
CA ARG A 468 24.28 1.84 -1.91
C ARG A 468 24.51 2.66 -3.17
N GLY A 469 23.90 2.25 -4.27
CA GLY A 469 24.03 2.89 -5.58
C GLY A 469 22.76 2.80 -6.38
N VAL A 470 22.53 3.80 -7.22
CA VAL A 470 21.34 3.93 -8.07
C VAL A 470 21.75 4.46 -9.43
N GLY A 471 21.34 3.74 -10.47
CA GLY A 471 21.44 4.15 -11.86
C GLY A 471 20.08 4.07 -12.55
N PHE A 472 19.84 4.88 -13.57
CA PHE A 472 18.55 4.96 -14.22
C PHE A 472 18.62 5.42 -15.67
N ASP A 473 17.54 5.15 -16.41
CA ASP A 473 17.23 5.78 -17.69
C ASP A 473 15.76 6.22 -17.64
N ARG A 474 15.52 7.53 -17.75
CA ARG A 474 14.20 8.15 -17.59
C ARG A 474 13.24 7.94 -18.77
N THR A 475 13.68 7.26 -19.84
CA THR A 475 12.90 7.07 -21.08
C THR A 475 12.93 5.65 -21.66
N LEU A 476 13.88 4.80 -21.24
CA LEU A 476 13.97 3.38 -21.59
C LEU A 476 12.89 2.58 -20.83
N GLY A 477 11.91 2.04 -21.55
CA GLY A 477 10.82 1.25 -20.97
C GLY A 477 9.88 0.66 -22.03
N GLY A 478 8.94 -0.17 -21.58
CA GLY A 478 8.01 -0.90 -22.46
C GLY A 478 7.16 -0.05 -23.41
N LEU A 479 6.84 1.21 -23.07
CA LEU A 479 6.13 2.13 -23.95
C LEU A 479 6.92 2.42 -25.23
N GLU A 480 8.23 2.57 -25.11
CA GLU A 480 9.10 2.97 -26.22
C GLU A 480 9.25 1.83 -27.25
N MET A 481 9.09 0.58 -26.78
CA MET A 481 8.93 -0.64 -27.60
C MET A 481 7.54 -0.72 -28.26
N GLU A 482 6.46 -0.38 -27.53
CA GLU A 482 5.10 -0.33 -28.06
C GLU A 482 4.92 0.71 -29.15
N LEU A 483 5.61 1.85 -29.04
CA LEU A 483 5.58 2.91 -30.05
C LEU A 483 6.29 2.49 -31.34
N ARG A 484 7.42 1.77 -31.24
CA ARG A 484 8.11 1.11 -32.38
C ARG A 484 7.20 0.11 -33.09
N LEU A 485 6.51 -0.74 -32.32
CA LEU A 485 5.52 -1.69 -32.85
C LEU A 485 4.32 -0.97 -33.50
N ARG A 486 3.73 0.04 -32.84
CA ARG A 486 2.63 0.87 -33.38
C ARG A 486 2.99 1.46 -34.75
N GLU A 487 4.19 2.03 -34.85
CA GLU A 487 4.71 2.62 -36.10
C GLU A 487 5.03 1.57 -37.17
N HIS A 488 5.52 0.39 -36.78
CA HIS A 488 5.69 -0.73 -37.72
C HIS A 488 4.33 -1.20 -38.28
N LEU A 489 3.33 -1.43 -37.42
CA LEU A 489 1.98 -1.81 -37.86
C LEU A 489 1.34 -0.74 -38.76
N ALA A 490 1.52 0.56 -38.44
CA ALA A 490 1.06 1.66 -39.28
C ALA A 490 1.69 1.62 -40.68
N ARG A 491 3.02 1.41 -40.76
CA ARG A 491 3.73 1.21 -42.05
C ARG A 491 3.20 0.01 -42.83
N LEU A 492 2.88 -1.11 -42.17
CA LEU A 492 2.33 -2.30 -42.84
C LEU A 492 0.92 -2.05 -43.38
N PHE A 493 0.01 -1.42 -42.63
CA PHE A 493 -1.35 -1.11 -43.12
C PHE A 493 -1.33 -0.10 -44.26
N ASN A 494 -0.52 0.96 -44.17
CA ASN A 494 -0.36 1.93 -45.26
C ASN A 494 0.25 1.27 -46.52
N LYS A 495 1.12 0.26 -46.35
CA LYS A 495 1.63 -0.58 -47.45
C LYS A 495 0.54 -1.48 -48.05
N GLN A 496 -0.33 -2.08 -47.21
CA GLN A 496 -1.48 -2.90 -47.64
C GLN A 496 -2.47 -2.08 -48.50
N ARG A 497 -2.65 -0.79 -48.20
CA ARG A 497 -3.54 0.13 -48.96
C ARG A 497 -2.85 0.95 -50.04
N LYS A 498 -1.57 0.68 -50.33
CA LYS A 498 -0.79 1.46 -51.31
C LYS A 498 -1.43 1.38 -52.71
N GLY A 499 -1.66 2.56 -53.31
CA GLY A 499 -2.30 2.69 -54.63
C GLY A 499 -3.82 2.92 -54.59
N GLN A 500 -4.47 2.82 -53.43
CA GLN A 500 -5.92 3.02 -53.28
C GLN A 500 -6.34 4.49 -53.10
N GLY A 501 -5.40 5.45 -53.15
CA GLY A 501 -5.67 6.85 -52.78
C GLY A 501 -6.01 7.07 -51.29
N ALA A 502 -5.78 6.06 -50.45
CA ALA A 502 -6.08 6.09 -49.02
C ALA A 502 -5.21 7.10 -48.25
N LYS A 503 -5.78 7.66 -47.18
CA LYS A 503 -5.10 8.56 -46.24
C LYS A 503 -4.07 7.85 -45.37
N ASP A 504 -3.19 8.66 -44.78
CA ASP A 504 -2.29 8.32 -43.68
C ASP A 504 -3.04 7.66 -42.50
N VAL A 505 -2.85 6.39 -42.11
CA VAL A 505 -3.48 5.89 -40.87
C VAL A 505 -3.08 6.71 -39.63
N ARG A 506 -1.93 7.39 -39.68
CA ARG A 506 -1.46 8.32 -38.64
C ARG A 506 -2.28 9.61 -38.56
N GLU A 507 -3.01 9.98 -39.60
CA GLU A 507 -3.98 11.10 -39.57
C GLU A 507 -5.23 10.77 -38.71
N ASN A 508 -5.41 9.52 -38.30
CA ASN A 508 -6.59 9.05 -37.59
C ASN A 508 -6.25 8.58 -36.15
N PRO A 509 -6.46 9.42 -35.12
CA PRO A 509 -6.18 9.07 -33.73
C PRO A 509 -6.91 7.81 -33.23
N ARG A 510 -8.11 7.50 -33.76
CA ARG A 510 -8.86 6.28 -33.40
C ARG A 510 -8.22 5.03 -33.98
N ALA A 511 -7.68 5.10 -35.20
CA ALA A 511 -6.90 4.01 -35.79
C ALA A 511 -5.55 3.84 -35.06
N MET A 512 -4.86 4.94 -34.73
CA MET A 512 -3.61 4.90 -33.95
C MET A 512 -3.82 4.36 -32.53
N ALA A 513 -4.96 4.63 -31.89
CA ALA A 513 -5.34 4.02 -30.62
C ALA A 513 -5.62 2.50 -30.73
N LYS A 514 -6.27 2.05 -31.83
CA LYS A 514 -6.39 0.60 -32.13
C LYS A 514 -5.01 -0.06 -32.29
N LEU A 515 -4.11 0.57 -33.06
CA LEU A 515 -2.75 0.10 -33.32
C LEU A 515 -1.88 0.05 -32.04
N LEU A 516 -1.99 1.04 -31.15
CA LEU A 516 -1.28 1.02 -29.86
C LEU A 516 -1.73 -0.15 -28.96
N ARG A 517 -3.04 -0.43 -28.92
CA ARG A 517 -3.58 -1.57 -28.15
C ARG A 517 -3.06 -2.91 -28.68
N GLU A 518 -3.01 -3.10 -29.99
CA GLU A 518 -2.46 -4.31 -30.59
C GLU A 518 -0.92 -4.38 -30.44
N ALA A 519 -0.20 -3.26 -30.45
CA ALA A 519 1.24 -3.21 -30.17
C ALA A 519 1.58 -3.68 -28.73
N ASN A 520 0.82 -3.25 -27.72
CA ASN A 520 0.94 -3.70 -26.32
C ASN A 520 0.70 -5.22 -26.20
N ARG A 521 -0.33 -5.73 -26.90
CA ARG A 521 -0.59 -7.17 -27.03
C ARG A 521 0.57 -7.91 -27.70
N LEU A 522 1.09 -7.42 -28.82
CA LEU A 522 2.20 -8.04 -29.55
C LEU A 522 3.47 -8.11 -28.71
N LYS A 523 3.89 -7.03 -28.04
CA LYS A 523 5.01 -7.03 -27.08
C LYS A 523 4.88 -8.19 -26.09
N THR A 524 3.68 -8.36 -25.54
CA THR A 524 3.37 -9.40 -24.55
C THR A 524 3.38 -10.81 -25.15
N VAL A 525 2.75 -11.02 -26.30
CA VAL A 525 2.67 -12.34 -26.97
C VAL A 525 4.04 -12.78 -27.52
N LEU A 526 4.81 -11.86 -28.12
CA LEU A 526 6.15 -12.11 -28.66
C LEU A 526 7.20 -12.34 -27.57
N SER A 527 6.95 -11.90 -26.33
CA SER A 527 7.81 -12.26 -25.19
C SER A 527 7.79 -13.76 -24.88
N ALA A 528 6.68 -14.45 -25.21
CA ALA A 528 6.57 -15.91 -25.10
C ALA A 528 6.81 -16.63 -26.45
N ASN A 529 6.22 -16.14 -27.54
CA ASN A 529 6.17 -16.80 -28.84
C ASN A 529 7.20 -16.22 -29.84
N ALA A 530 7.62 -17.01 -30.82
CA ALA A 530 8.54 -16.57 -31.87
C ALA A 530 7.90 -15.62 -32.90
N ASP A 531 6.58 -15.71 -33.10
CA ASP A 531 5.81 -14.81 -33.95
C ASP A 531 4.32 -14.75 -33.52
N HIS A 532 3.57 -13.80 -34.09
CA HIS A 532 2.12 -13.72 -33.97
C HIS A 532 1.48 -13.10 -35.22
N MET A 533 0.18 -13.37 -35.41
CA MET A 533 -0.65 -12.65 -36.39
C MET A 533 -1.35 -11.48 -35.69
N ALA A 534 -0.86 -10.26 -35.91
CA ALA A 534 -1.59 -9.04 -35.55
C ALA A 534 -2.90 -8.98 -36.36
N GLN A 535 -4.03 -8.70 -35.72
CA GLN A 535 -5.32 -8.57 -36.40
C GLN A 535 -6.19 -7.48 -35.76
N ILE A 536 -6.66 -6.53 -36.59
CA ILE A 536 -7.53 -5.43 -36.17
C ILE A 536 -8.66 -5.27 -37.19
N GLU A 537 -9.88 -5.51 -36.74
CA GLU A 537 -11.11 -5.34 -37.54
C GLU A 537 -11.43 -3.86 -37.77
N GLY A 538 -11.82 -3.52 -39.01
CA GLY A 538 -12.19 -2.18 -39.47
C GLY A 538 -11.23 -1.09 -39.00
N LEU A 539 -9.92 -1.26 -39.20
CA LEU A 539 -8.89 -0.38 -38.61
C LEU A 539 -9.10 1.08 -39.02
N MET A 540 -9.31 1.32 -40.31
CA MET A 540 -9.70 2.62 -40.88
C MET A 540 -10.46 2.39 -42.19
N ASP A 541 -11.49 3.20 -42.45
CA ASP A 541 -12.37 3.13 -43.62
C ASP A 541 -12.97 1.72 -43.84
N ASP A 542 -13.33 1.06 -42.72
CA ASP A 542 -13.83 -0.32 -42.64
C ASP A 542 -12.91 -1.40 -43.27
N VAL A 543 -11.64 -1.06 -43.51
CA VAL A 543 -10.61 -2.01 -43.97
C VAL A 543 -10.00 -2.77 -42.78
N ASP A 544 -10.11 -4.09 -42.80
CA ASP A 544 -9.43 -4.98 -41.87
C ASP A 544 -7.90 -4.97 -42.07
N PHE A 545 -7.18 -4.96 -40.96
CA PHE A 545 -5.72 -5.09 -40.93
C PHE A 545 -5.31 -6.46 -40.39
N LYS A 546 -4.44 -7.15 -41.12
CA LYS A 546 -3.86 -8.43 -40.69
C LYS A 546 -2.42 -8.54 -41.16
N ALA A 547 -1.49 -8.76 -40.23
CA ALA A 547 -0.06 -8.86 -40.51
C ALA A 547 0.61 -9.92 -39.64
N LYS A 548 1.58 -10.65 -40.20
CA LYS A 548 2.51 -11.43 -39.37
C LYS A 548 3.57 -10.49 -38.81
N VAL A 549 3.92 -10.66 -37.54
CA VAL A 549 5.04 -9.96 -36.89
C VAL A 549 5.83 -11.00 -36.10
N THR A 550 7.15 -11.05 -36.31
CA THR A 550 8.06 -11.95 -35.59
C THR A 550 8.73 -11.27 -34.40
N ARG A 551 9.25 -12.07 -33.46
CA ARG A 551 10.12 -11.59 -32.39
C ARG A 551 11.40 -10.96 -32.96
N ALA A 552 11.96 -11.51 -34.03
CA ALA A 552 13.17 -10.99 -34.66
C ALA A 552 12.97 -9.57 -35.21
N GLU A 553 11.86 -9.32 -35.93
CA GLU A 553 11.51 -7.96 -36.40
C GLU A 553 11.24 -7.02 -35.22
N PHE A 554 10.56 -7.49 -34.16
CA PHE A 554 10.36 -6.69 -32.94
C PHE A 554 11.69 -6.31 -32.27
N GLU A 555 12.63 -7.25 -32.19
CA GLU A 555 13.94 -7.02 -31.58
C GLU A 555 14.81 -6.10 -32.45
N GLU A 556 14.82 -6.26 -33.77
CA GLU A 556 15.50 -5.36 -34.72
C GLU A 556 14.98 -3.92 -34.60
N LEU A 557 13.66 -3.74 -34.53
CA LEU A 557 13.04 -2.42 -34.33
C LEU A 557 13.46 -1.73 -33.02
N CYS A 558 13.90 -2.49 -32.02
CA CYS A 558 14.21 -2.01 -30.67
C CYS A 558 15.71 -2.11 -30.31
N ALA A 559 16.59 -2.37 -31.27
CA ALA A 559 18.03 -2.56 -31.04
C ALA A 559 18.66 -1.40 -30.23
N ASP A 560 18.27 -0.16 -30.56
CA ASP A 560 18.73 1.08 -29.89
C ASP A 560 18.32 1.16 -28.41
N LEU A 561 17.23 0.49 -28.02
CA LEU A 561 16.79 0.39 -26.63
C LEU A 561 17.58 -0.69 -25.87
N PHE A 562 17.92 -1.80 -26.53
CA PHE A 562 18.68 -2.87 -25.89
C PHE A 562 20.14 -2.47 -25.64
N GLU A 563 20.75 -1.66 -26.50
CA GLU A 563 22.09 -1.08 -26.26
C GLU A 563 22.18 -0.26 -24.96
N ARG A 564 21.04 0.28 -24.48
CA ARG A 564 20.95 1.10 -23.25
C ARG A 564 20.70 0.29 -21.98
N VAL A 565 20.28 -0.98 -22.08
CA VAL A 565 19.99 -1.88 -20.94
C VAL A 565 21.14 -1.96 -19.91
N PRO A 566 22.43 -1.99 -20.31
CA PRO A 566 23.55 -1.99 -19.35
C PRO A 566 23.80 -0.66 -18.62
N GLY A 567 23.31 0.47 -19.14
CA GLY A 567 23.64 1.81 -18.63
C GLY A 567 23.25 2.02 -17.15
N PRO A 568 22.00 1.72 -16.74
CA PRO A 568 21.59 1.78 -15.34
C PRO A 568 22.42 0.87 -14.41
N VAL A 569 22.89 -0.29 -14.88
CA VAL A 569 23.76 -1.18 -14.09
C VAL A 569 25.12 -0.52 -13.82
N GLN A 570 25.73 0.04 -14.86
CA GLN A 570 27.03 0.73 -14.77
C GLN A 570 26.96 1.94 -13.83
N GLN A 571 25.91 2.77 -13.96
CA GLN A 571 25.67 3.90 -13.06
C GLN A 571 25.42 3.47 -11.61
N ALA A 572 24.71 2.35 -11.38
CA ALA A 572 24.45 1.82 -10.03
C ALA A 572 25.74 1.32 -9.36
N LEU A 573 26.58 0.59 -10.08
CA LEU A 573 27.91 0.16 -9.59
C LEU A 573 28.82 1.35 -9.31
N GLN A 574 28.90 2.31 -10.24
CA GLN A 574 29.73 3.52 -10.10
C GLN A 574 29.29 4.39 -8.92
N SER A 575 27.98 4.48 -8.64
CA SER A 575 27.48 5.24 -7.48
C SER A 575 27.58 4.50 -6.16
N ALA A 576 27.57 3.16 -6.17
CA ALA A 576 27.86 2.34 -4.99
C ALA A 576 29.35 2.28 -4.63
N GLU A 577 30.24 2.70 -5.53
CA GLU A 577 31.69 2.46 -5.47
C GLU A 577 32.03 0.94 -5.35
N MET A 578 31.21 0.09 -5.96
CA MET A 578 31.27 -1.38 -5.89
C MET A 578 31.56 -2.03 -7.25
N ASN A 579 32.23 -3.17 -7.20
CA ASN A 579 32.47 -4.06 -8.34
C ASN A 579 31.31 -5.07 -8.51
N LEU A 580 31.29 -5.74 -9.66
CA LEU A 580 30.18 -6.61 -10.08
C LEU A 580 30.23 -8.00 -9.45
N ASP A 581 31.41 -8.45 -9.01
CA ASP A 581 31.63 -9.65 -8.20
C ASP A 581 31.13 -9.48 -6.75
N GLU A 582 31.18 -8.26 -6.19
CA GLU A 582 30.62 -7.93 -4.88
C GLU A 582 29.08 -8.01 -4.79
N VAL A 583 28.39 -8.18 -5.93
CA VAL A 583 26.93 -8.32 -6.03
C VAL A 583 26.55 -9.80 -6.07
N GLU A 584 25.84 -10.28 -5.05
CA GLU A 584 25.46 -11.69 -4.89
C GLU A 584 24.40 -12.11 -5.92
N GLN A 585 23.33 -11.34 -6.05
CA GLN A 585 22.20 -11.63 -6.94
C GLN A 585 21.68 -10.38 -7.64
N VAL A 586 21.32 -10.53 -8.92
CA VAL A 586 20.57 -9.54 -9.71
C VAL A 586 19.13 -10.02 -9.83
N ILE A 587 18.16 -9.21 -9.39
CA ILE A 587 16.74 -9.55 -9.32
C ILE A 587 15.95 -8.68 -10.31
N LEU A 588 15.06 -9.31 -11.08
CA LEU A 588 14.24 -8.64 -12.09
C LEU A 588 12.94 -8.10 -11.50
N VAL A 589 12.65 -6.85 -11.84
CA VAL A 589 11.43 -6.12 -11.48
C VAL A 589 10.86 -5.49 -12.76
N GLY A 590 9.62 -4.99 -12.72
CA GLY A 590 9.03 -4.27 -13.85
C GLY A 590 8.49 -5.14 -14.98
N GLY A 591 7.63 -4.55 -15.81
CA GLY A 591 6.89 -5.27 -16.85
C GLY A 591 7.70 -5.65 -18.07
N ALA A 592 8.71 -4.86 -18.45
CA ALA A 592 9.44 -4.99 -19.70
C ALA A 592 10.72 -5.86 -19.59
N THR A 593 11.21 -6.18 -18.39
CA THR A 593 12.23 -7.23 -18.18
C THR A 593 11.77 -8.60 -18.69
N ARG A 594 10.46 -8.80 -18.87
CA ARG A 594 9.87 -10.02 -19.47
C ARG A 594 10.22 -10.22 -20.96
N VAL A 595 10.69 -9.19 -21.67
CA VAL A 595 11.16 -9.32 -23.05
C VAL A 595 12.47 -10.13 -23.08
N PRO A 596 12.55 -11.25 -23.84
CA PRO A 596 13.73 -12.12 -23.83
C PRO A 596 15.06 -11.40 -24.11
N LYS A 597 15.08 -10.47 -25.07
CA LYS A 597 16.29 -9.70 -25.42
C LYS A 597 16.81 -8.79 -24.32
N VAL A 598 15.92 -8.28 -23.46
CA VAL A 598 16.32 -7.50 -22.26
C VAL A 598 17.05 -8.42 -21.28
N GLN A 599 16.52 -9.62 -21.03
CA GLN A 599 17.19 -10.61 -20.18
C GLN A 599 18.52 -11.10 -20.78
N GLU A 600 18.60 -11.33 -22.10
CA GLU A 600 19.85 -11.73 -22.77
C GLU A 600 20.96 -10.67 -22.59
N VAL A 601 20.65 -9.40 -22.91
CA VAL A 601 21.62 -8.31 -22.80
C VAL A 601 21.98 -8.01 -21.35
N LEU A 602 21.01 -8.05 -20.43
CA LEU A 602 21.26 -7.85 -19.01
C LEU A 602 22.12 -8.96 -18.41
N LEU A 603 21.81 -10.24 -18.69
CA LEU A 603 22.60 -11.39 -18.24
C LEU A 603 24.06 -11.27 -18.69
N LYS A 604 24.27 -10.92 -19.96
CA LYS A 604 25.60 -10.65 -20.53
C LYS A 604 26.30 -9.46 -19.87
N ALA A 605 25.56 -8.41 -19.48
CA ALA A 605 26.11 -7.24 -18.81
C ALA A 605 26.48 -7.49 -17.34
N VAL A 606 25.77 -8.37 -16.63
CA VAL A 606 26.02 -8.67 -15.21
C VAL A 606 26.93 -9.89 -14.97
N GLY A 607 27.22 -10.68 -16.01
CA GLY A 607 28.17 -11.80 -15.95
C GLY A 607 27.79 -12.93 -14.98
N LYS A 608 26.53 -13.01 -14.57
CA LYS A 608 25.98 -14.06 -13.69
C LYS A 608 25.41 -15.20 -14.53
N GLU A 609 25.28 -16.39 -13.94
CA GLU A 609 24.69 -17.56 -14.61
C GLU A 609 23.17 -17.42 -14.81
N GLU A 610 22.48 -16.78 -13.86
CA GLU A 610 21.04 -16.52 -13.94
C GLU A 610 20.64 -15.13 -13.43
N LEU A 611 19.40 -14.73 -13.76
CA LEU A 611 18.74 -13.52 -13.27
C LEU A 611 17.58 -13.92 -12.34
N GLY A 612 17.62 -13.43 -11.11
CA GLY A 612 16.68 -13.78 -10.04
C GLY A 612 15.24 -13.37 -10.34
N LYS A 613 14.33 -14.34 -10.26
CA LYS A 613 12.88 -14.19 -10.49
C LYS A 613 12.07 -14.57 -9.23
N ASN A 614 12.69 -14.40 -8.08
CA ASN A 614 12.28 -14.95 -6.78
C ASN A 614 11.48 -13.94 -5.92
N ILE A 615 10.78 -13.02 -6.60
CA ILE A 615 9.86 -12.02 -6.05
C ILE A 615 8.73 -11.76 -7.08
N ASN A 616 7.53 -11.35 -6.62
CA ASN A 616 6.47 -10.91 -7.53
C ASN A 616 6.76 -9.48 -8.04
N ALA A 617 7.45 -9.40 -9.18
CA ALA A 617 7.87 -8.17 -9.87
C ALA A 617 6.74 -7.17 -10.20
N ASP A 618 5.46 -7.58 -10.14
CA ASP A 618 4.33 -6.68 -10.36
C ASP A 618 3.70 -6.10 -9.08
N GLU A 619 4.00 -6.68 -7.92
CA GLU A 619 3.34 -6.35 -6.64
C GLU A 619 4.32 -5.96 -5.53
N ALA A 620 5.62 -6.23 -5.70
CA ALA A 620 6.63 -6.03 -4.66
C ALA A 620 6.67 -4.59 -4.11
N ALA A 621 6.64 -3.58 -4.98
CA ALA A 621 6.63 -2.18 -4.60
C ALA A 621 5.41 -1.82 -3.72
N ALA A 622 4.20 -2.26 -4.09
CA ALA A 622 2.99 -2.05 -3.29
C ALA A 622 3.04 -2.81 -1.96
N MET A 623 3.53 -4.06 -1.96
CA MET A 623 3.64 -4.87 -0.73
C MET A 623 4.67 -4.31 0.27
N GLY A 624 5.78 -3.74 -0.22
CA GLY A 624 6.73 -3.03 0.64
C GLY A 624 6.22 -1.67 1.11
N ALA A 625 5.50 -0.94 0.25
CA ALA A 625 4.91 0.34 0.60
C ALA A 625 3.80 0.22 1.66
N VAL A 626 2.95 -0.82 1.60
CA VAL A 626 1.95 -1.06 2.67
C VAL A 626 2.60 -1.58 3.97
N TYR A 627 3.69 -2.34 3.88
CA TYR A 627 4.48 -2.69 5.06
C TYR A 627 5.03 -1.45 5.75
N GLN A 628 5.54 -0.49 4.97
CA GLN A 628 6.02 0.80 5.47
C GLN A 628 4.88 1.66 6.04
N ALA A 629 3.70 1.68 5.39
CA ALA A 629 2.50 2.33 5.95
C ALA A 629 2.10 1.71 7.31
N ALA A 630 2.21 0.39 7.43
CA ALA A 630 1.98 -0.34 8.69
C ALA A 630 3.07 -0.12 9.75
N ALA A 631 4.27 0.30 9.34
CA ALA A 631 5.36 0.66 10.25
C ALA A 631 5.23 2.09 10.80
N LEU A 632 4.76 3.03 9.96
CA LEU A 632 4.56 4.44 10.31
C LEU A 632 3.20 4.70 11.00
N SER A 633 2.21 3.82 10.80
CA SER A 633 0.88 3.97 11.39
C SER A 633 0.82 3.50 12.85
N LYS A 634 0.32 4.38 13.73
CA LYS A 634 0.05 4.07 15.15
C LYS A 634 -1.01 2.97 15.35
N ALA A 635 -1.75 2.60 14.31
CA ALA A 635 -2.77 1.54 14.34
C ALA A 635 -2.18 0.11 14.36
N PHE A 636 -0.90 -0.05 13.98
CA PHE A 636 -0.28 -1.37 13.82
C PHE A 636 1.04 -1.49 14.60
N LYS A 637 1.49 -2.73 14.79
CA LYS A 637 2.81 -3.04 15.34
C LYS A 637 3.47 -4.15 14.53
N VAL A 638 4.13 -3.74 13.44
CA VAL A 638 4.99 -4.65 12.66
C VAL A 638 6.27 -4.97 13.42
N LYS A 639 7.05 -5.96 12.93
CA LYS A 639 8.41 -6.19 13.41
C LYS A 639 9.33 -5.10 12.84
N PRO A 640 10.19 -4.41 13.61
CA PRO A 640 11.04 -3.36 13.07
C PRO A 640 11.89 -3.85 11.89
N PHE A 641 12.05 -3.02 10.86
CA PHE A 641 12.97 -3.24 9.74
C PHE A 641 13.58 -1.89 9.40
N VAL A 642 14.90 -1.78 9.44
CA VAL A 642 15.57 -0.48 9.28
C VAL A 642 15.73 -0.18 7.79
N VAL A 643 15.13 0.91 7.33
CA VAL A 643 15.26 1.39 5.94
C VAL A 643 16.22 2.57 5.92
N ARG A 644 17.22 2.52 5.03
CA ARG A 644 18.12 3.64 4.72
C ARG A 644 18.19 3.84 3.22
N ASP A 645 17.45 4.84 2.74
CA ASP A 645 17.40 5.23 1.33
C ASP A 645 18.51 6.26 1.02
N ALA A 646 18.85 6.48 -0.25
CA ALA A 646 20.06 7.19 -0.68
C ALA A 646 19.76 8.53 -1.37
N VAL A 647 20.49 9.58 -1.00
CA VAL A 647 20.38 10.91 -1.62
C VAL A 647 20.94 10.88 -3.04
N ILE A 648 20.05 10.78 -4.04
CA ILE A 648 20.42 10.73 -5.47
C ILE A 648 21.05 12.05 -5.94
N TYR A 649 20.42 13.16 -5.57
CA TYR A 649 20.83 14.51 -5.95
C TYR A 649 21.38 15.22 -4.70
N PRO A 650 22.68 15.54 -4.64
CA PRO A 650 23.23 16.26 -3.51
C PRO A 650 22.60 17.66 -3.38
N ILE A 651 22.57 18.20 -2.16
CA ILE A 651 22.00 19.52 -1.84
C ILE A 651 23.04 20.30 -1.05
N LEU A 652 23.21 21.58 -1.37
CA LEU A 652 24.15 22.48 -0.71
C LEU A 652 23.54 23.85 -0.38
N VAL A 653 24.24 24.61 0.46
CA VAL A 653 23.92 26.00 0.82
C VAL A 653 25.04 26.92 0.36
N GLU A 654 24.67 28.04 -0.28
CA GLU A 654 25.58 29.07 -0.78
C GLU A 654 25.35 30.42 -0.11
N PHE A 655 26.42 31.07 0.34
CA PHE A 655 26.35 32.33 1.09
C PHE A 655 27.63 33.16 0.96
N THR A 656 27.47 34.49 0.89
CA THR A 656 28.57 35.45 0.80
C THR A 656 28.95 35.98 2.18
N ARG A 657 30.24 35.98 2.51
CA ARG A 657 30.80 36.53 3.76
C ARG A 657 31.75 37.68 3.45
N GLU A 658 31.59 38.82 4.11
CA GLU A 658 32.63 39.86 4.14
C GLU A 658 33.90 39.32 4.78
N VAL A 659 35.04 39.52 4.11
CA VAL A 659 36.38 39.22 4.60
C VAL A 659 37.19 40.49 4.52
N GLU A 660 37.82 40.87 5.62
CA GLU A 660 38.87 41.89 5.61
C GLU A 660 40.18 41.16 5.29
N GLU A 661 40.79 41.49 4.16
CA GLU A 661 42.03 40.86 3.67
C GLU A 661 43.26 41.73 4.02
N GLU A 662 43.09 43.05 3.96
CA GLU A 662 44.00 44.07 4.48
C GLU A 662 43.19 45.11 5.27
N PRO A 663 43.78 45.88 6.21
CA PRO A 663 43.04 46.87 7.01
C PRO A 663 42.26 47.87 6.15
N GLY A 664 40.94 47.84 6.24
CA GLY A 664 40.02 48.67 5.44
C GLY A 664 39.63 48.09 4.07
N VAL A 665 40.25 47.00 3.60
CA VAL A 665 39.94 46.34 2.32
C VAL A 665 39.05 45.12 2.55
N ARG A 666 37.77 45.26 2.20
CA ARG A 666 36.76 44.19 2.34
C ARG A 666 36.46 43.50 1.00
N SER A 667 36.63 42.19 0.96
CA SER A 667 36.19 41.32 -0.13
C SER A 667 34.91 40.56 0.23
N LEU A 668 34.17 40.09 -0.78
CA LEU A 668 33.01 39.21 -0.60
C LEU A 668 33.37 37.77 -0.99
N LYS A 669 33.76 36.97 0.00
CA LYS A 669 34.02 35.53 -0.22
C LYS A 669 32.70 34.78 -0.33
N HIS A 670 32.42 34.24 -1.51
CA HIS A 670 31.36 33.27 -1.72
C HIS A 670 31.77 31.90 -1.12
N ASN A 671 30.87 31.28 -0.36
CA ASN A 671 31.10 29.99 0.31
C ASN A 671 29.99 29.01 -0.08
N LYS A 672 30.37 27.76 -0.40
CA LYS A 672 29.44 26.64 -0.60
C LYS A 672 29.64 25.61 0.50
N ARG A 673 28.56 25.04 1.04
CA ARG A 673 28.59 23.94 2.02
C ARG A 673 27.57 22.86 1.64
N VAL A 674 28.03 21.63 1.41
CA VAL A 674 27.12 20.49 1.16
C VAL A 674 26.31 20.20 2.43
N LEU A 675 24.98 20.22 2.31
CA LEU A 675 24.09 19.68 3.32
C LEU A 675 24.05 18.17 3.17
N PHE A 676 23.47 17.68 2.09
CA PHE A 676 23.21 16.26 1.85
C PHE A 676 24.06 15.81 0.67
N SER A 677 24.99 14.88 0.92
CA SER A 677 25.93 14.35 -0.07
C SER A 677 25.27 13.29 -0.94
N ARG A 678 25.77 13.11 -2.17
CA ARG A 678 25.35 12.02 -3.07
C ARG A 678 25.56 10.66 -2.36
N MET A 679 24.60 9.75 -2.50
CA MET A 679 24.48 8.47 -1.78
C MET A 679 24.50 8.56 -0.23
N GLY A 680 24.37 9.76 0.35
CA GLY A 680 24.18 9.90 1.80
C GLY A 680 22.87 9.22 2.25
N PRO A 681 22.86 8.46 3.36
CA PRO A 681 21.67 7.72 3.78
C PRO A 681 20.66 8.63 4.50
N TYR A 682 19.41 8.71 4.03
CA TYR A 682 18.34 9.52 4.61
C TYR A 682 17.29 8.66 5.36
N PRO A 683 16.42 9.24 6.23
CA PRO A 683 16.29 10.65 6.62
C PRO A 683 17.53 11.22 7.36
N GLN A 684 17.75 12.53 7.28
CA GLN A 684 18.82 13.26 7.99
C GLN A 684 18.39 14.66 8.45
N ARG A 685 18.81 15.07 9.65
CA ARG A 685 18.79 16.46 10.12
C ARG A 685 20.20 17.04 10.11
N LYS A 686 20.36 18.30 9.72
CA LYS A 686 21.64 19.03 9.73
C LYS A 686 21.47 20.50 10.08
N VAL A 687 22.47 21.07 10.75
CA VAL A 687 22.47 22.48 11.16
C VAL A 687 23.65 23.20 10.51
N ILE A 688 23.39 24.35 9.88
CA ILE A 688 24.44 25.26 9.40
C ILE A 688 24.51 26.48 10.29
N THR A 689 25.66 26.68 10.92
CA THR A 689 25.97 27.92 11.65
C THR A 689 26.65 28.94 10.73
N PHE A 690 26.03 30.11 10.61
CA PHE A 690 26.54 31.31 9.98
C PHE A 690 27.15 32.22 11.07
N ASN A 691 28.48 32.17 11.18
CA ASN A 691 29.24 33.02 12.10
C ASN A 691 29.57 34.37 11.45
N ARG A 692 29.64 35.45 12.25
CA ARG A 692 29.94 36.83 11.83
C ARG A 692 28.84 37.49 10.97
N TYR A 693 27.59 37.10 11.16
CA TYR A 693 26.41 37.80 10.63
C TYR A 693 25.64 38.41 11.80
N ASN A 694 25.60 39.75 11.86
CA ASN A 694 24.96 40.57 12.88
C ASN A 694 23.85 41.46 12.31
N HIS A 695 23.53 41.30 11.03
CA HIS A 695 22.52 42.02 10.27
C HIS A 695 21.76 41.05 9.37
N ASP A 696 20.61 41.48 8.87
CA ASP A 696 19.73 40.69 8.00
C ASP A 696 20.44 40.33 6.69
N PHE A 697 20.40 39.05 6.31
CA PHE A 697 21.12 38.53 5.14
C PHE A 697 20.36 37.38 4.45
N ASN A 698 20.79 37.06 3.23
CA ASN A 698 20.20 35.99 2.43
C ASN A 698 21.22 34.86 2.21
N PHE A 699 20.73 33.62 2.13
CA PHE A 699 21.50 32.48 1.63
C PHE A 699 20.67 31.68 0.61
N HIS A 700 21.34 30.86 -0.19
CA HIS A 700 20.71 30.08 -1.26
C HIS A 700 20.83 28.60 -0.94
N ILE A 701 19.80 27.84 -1.30
CA ILE A 701 19.78 26.38 -1.29
C ILE A 701 19.75 25.96 -2.76
N ASN A 702 20.75 25.18 -3.19
CA ASN A 702 20.87 24.67 -4.56
C ASN A 702 21.16 23.17 -4.51
N TYR A 703 21.02 22.48 -5.64
CA TYR A 703 21.63 21.16 -5.79
C TYR A 703 23.17 21.29 -5.82
N GLY A 704 23.85 20.20 -5.46
CA GLY A 704 25.31 20.09 -5.49
C GLY A 704 25.83 19.68 -6.86
N ASP A 705 26.90 18.90 -6.90
CA ASP A 705 27.42 18.36 -8.15
C ASP A 705 26.41 17.38 -8.80
N LEU A 706 26.07 17.67 -10.06
CA LEU A 706 25.20 16.88 -10.92
C LEU A 706 25.93 16.35 -12.16
N GLY A 707 27.26 16.42 -12.22
CA GLY A 707 28.09 15.99 -13.35
C GLY A 707 28.03 14.49 -13.70
N PHE A 708 27.30 13.70 -12.91
CA PHE A 708 26.94 12.32 -13.22
C PHE A 708 25.71 12.18 -14.14
N LEU A 709 24.97 13.27 -14.38
CA LEU A 709 23.86 13.33 -15.33
C LEU A 709 24.38 13.74 -16.72
N GLY A 710 23.85 13.10 -17.77
CA GLY A 710 24.14 13.51 -19.13
C GLY A 710 23.59 14.92 -19.46
N PRO A 711 24.08 15.59 -20.52
CA PRO A 711 23.57 16.91 -20.91
C PRO A 711 22.06 16.96 -21.13
N GLU A 712 21.46 15.89 -21.67
CA GLU A 712 20.01 15.79 -21.85
C GLU A 712 19.28 15.54 -20.52
N ASP A 713 19.84 14.71 -19.61
CA ASP A 713 19.27 14.50 -18.28
C ASP A 713 19.28 15.79 -17.45
N LEU A 714 20.32 16.61 -17.55
CA LEU A 714 20.38 17.94 -16.94
C LEU A 714 19.29 18.88 -17.47
N ARG A 715 18.99 18.82 -18.78
CA ARG A 715 17.88 19.56 -19.39
C ARG A 715 16.51 19.05 -18.96
N VAL A 716 16.36 17.74 -18.71
CA VAL A 716 15.14 17.10 -18.18
C VAL A 716 14.97 17.38 -16.68
N PHE A 717 16.06 17.50 -15.93
CA PHE A 717 16.10 17.82 -14.51
C PHE A 717 15.57 19.24 -14.25
N GLY A 718 16.00 20.23 -15.05
CA GLY A 718 15.53 21.61 -14.99
C GLY A 718 16.38 22.50 -14.07
N SER A 719 15.71 23.33 -13.26
CA SER A 719 16.39 24.28 -12.37
C SER A 719 17.28 23.58 -11.33
N GLN A 720 18.49 24.10 -11.16
CA GLN A 720 19.44 23.64 -10.14
C GLN A 720 19.37 24.45 -8.84
N ASN A 721 18.57 25.53 -8.83
CA ASN A 721 18.39 26.40 -7.67
C ASN A 721 17.08 26.03 -6.98
N LEU A 722 17.11 25.72 -5.68
CA LEU A 722 15.91 25.29 -4.93
C LEU A 722 15.22 26.46 -4.27
N THR A 723 15.94 27.29 -3.51
CA THR A 723 15.32 28.33 -2.66
C THR A 723 16.31 29.45 -2.30
N THR A 724 15.92 30.72 -2.46
CA THR A 724 16.55 31.81 -1.71
C THR A 724 15.87 31.93 -0.35
N VAL A 725 16.64 31.84 0.72
CA VAL A 725 16.20 32.08 2.09
C VAL A 725 16.63 33.50 2.48
N LYS A 726 15.66 34.36 2.81
CA LYS A 726 15.91 35.71 3.32
C LYS A 726 15.63 35.74 4.83
N LEU A 727 16.56 36.29 5.60
CA LEU A 727 16.44 36.37 7.06
C LEU A 727 16.12 37.80 7.51
N LYS A 728 15.24 37.94 8.51
CA LYS A 728 14.75 39.21 9.04
C LYS A 728 14.81 39.23 10.57
N GLY A 729 15.22 40.36 11.15
CA GLY A 729 15.35 40.54 12.61
C GLY A 729 16.65 40.01 13.22
N VAL A 730 17.62 39.60 12.40
CA VAL A 730 18.99 39.24 12.85
C VAL A 730 19.63 40.45 13.53
N GLY A 731 19.50 41.64 12.94
CA GLY A 731 19.99 42.88 13.54
C GLY A 731 19.24 43.35 14.79
N GLU A 732 18.17 42.66 15.19
CA GLU A 732 17.36 42.98 16.38
C GLU A 732 17.69 42.03 17.55
N SER A 733 17.93 40.74 17.29
CA SER A 733 18.33 39.81 18.36
C SER A 733 19.67 40.16 18.99
N PHE A 734 20.64 40.67 18.22
CA PHE A 734 21.90 41.20 18.74
C PHE A 734 21.71 42.46 19.61
N LYS A 735 20.66 43.27 19.39
CA LYS A 735 20.33 44.43 20.25
C LYS A 735 19.58 44.01 21.52
N LYS A 736 18.91 42.86 21.49
CA LYS A 736 18.20 42.27 22.63
C LYS A 736 19.14 41.62 23.65
N TYR A 737 20.30 41.13 23.19
CA TYR A 737 21.31 40.46 24.02
C TYR A 737 22.72 41.04 23.82
N PRO A 738 22.95 42.35 24.10
CA PRO A 738 24.23 43.01 23.82
C PRO A 738 25.38 42.48 24.69
N ASP A 739 25.08 42.03 25.92
CA ASP A 739 26.06 41.54 26.90
C ASP A 739 26.32 40.02 26.80
N TYR A 740 25.93 39.39 25.69
CA TYR A 740 26.05 37.94 25.47
C TYR A 740 26.91 37.63 24.23
N GLU A 741 27.73 36.58 24.32
CA GLU A 741 28.57 36.12 23.22
C GLU A 741 27.73 35.37 22.17
N SER A 742 27.64 35.91 20.95
CA SER A 742 26.89 35.25 19.88
C SER A 742 27.59 33.97 19.37
N LYS A 743 26.86 32.87 19.39
CA LYS A 743 27.23 31.57 18.79
C LYS A 743 26.71 31.42 17.35
N GLY A 744 26.45 32.55 16.68
CA GLY A 744 26.04 32.64 15.28
C GLY A 744 24.56 32.33 15.05
N ILE A 745 24.17 32.45 13.77
CA ILE A 745 22.82 32.13 13.28
C ILE A 745 22.81 30.68 12.81
N LYS A 746 21.88 29.85 13.32
CA LYS A 746 21.78 28.42 13.05
C LYS A 746 20.52 28.11 12.24
N ALA A 747 20.70 27.68 11.01
CA ALA A 747 19.62 27.18 10.16
C ALA A 747 19.51 25.65 10.29
N HIS A 748 18.32 25.15 10.63
CA HIS A 748 18.05 23.73 10.87
C HIS A 748 17.34 23.08 9.68
N PHE A 749 18.05 22.25 8.93
CA PHE A 749 17.55 21.55 7.77
C PHE A 749 17.18 20.11 8.10
N ASN A 750 16.15 19.59 7.45
CA ASN A 750 15.71 18.21 7.56
C ASN A 750 15.39 17.68 6.15
N LEU A 751 16.07 16.62 5.75
CA LEU A 751 15.67 15.79 4.63
C LEU A 751 14.88 14.61 5.22
N ASP A 752 13.58 14.61 4.97
CA ASP A 752 12.63 13.70 5.63
C ASP A 752 12.65 12.27 5.07
N GLU A 753 11.74 11.43 5.57
CA GLU A 753 11.58 10.04 5.14
C GLU A 753 11.10 9.93 3.68
N SER A 754 10.48 10.99 3.14
CA SER A 754 10.06 11.09 1.73
C SER A 754 11.19 11.56 0.80
N GLY A 755 12.36 11.91 1.35
CA GLY A 755 13.45 12.55 0.61
C GLY A 755 13.17 14.01 0.25
N VAL A 756 12.24 14.66 0.97
CA VAL A 756 11.84 16.06 0.75
C VAL A 756 12.58 16.98 1.72
N LEU A 757 13.11 18.08 1.19
CA LEU A 757 13.87 19.06 1.96
C LEU A 757 12.93 20.04 2.67
N SER A 758 13.19 20.27 3.96
CA SER A 758 12.62 21.37 4.73
C SER A 758 13.68 22.14 5.50
N LEU A 759 13.49 23.46 5.61
CA LEU A 759 14.14 24.31 6.61
C LEU A 759 13.15 24.43 7.77
N ILE A 760 13.45 23.78 8.90
CA ILE A 760 12.53 23.71 10.06
C ILE A 760 12.43 25.08 10.73
N ARG A 761 13.58 25.68 11.07
CA ARG A 761 13.67 27.00 11.70
C ARG A 761 15.05 27.61 11.51
N VAL A 762 15.16 28.91 11.79
CA VAL A 762 16.43 29.62 11.91
C VAL A 762 16.47 30.31 13.25
N GLU A 763 17.50 30.05 14.05
CA GLU A 763 17.66 30.62 15.39
C GLU A 763 18.98 31.40 15.49
N SER A 764 18.98 32.51 16.22
CA SER A 764 20.20 33.16 16.71
C SER A 764 20.48 32.69 18.13
N VAL A 765 21.72 32.29 18.41
CA VAL A 765 22.10 31.74 19.71
C VAL A 765 23.13 32.66 20.38
N PHE A 766 22.92 32.93 21.66
CA PHE A 766 23.81 33.74 22.48
C PHE A 766 24.10 32.99 23.79
N GLU A 767 25.32 33.09 24.30
CA GLU A 767 25.73 32.52 25.60
C GLU A 767 26.35 33.62 26.47
N THR A 768 26.06 33.60 27.77
CA THR A 768 26.85 34.35 28.76
C THR A 768 27.21 33.45 29.95
N LEU A 769 28.20 33.87 30.73
CA LEU A 769 28.61 33.23 31.96
C LEU A 769 27.87 33.88 33.12
N VAL A 770 27.09 33.10 33.87
CA VAL A 770 26.53 33.55 35.15
C VAL A 770 27.51 33.19 36.26
N GLU A 771 28.00 34.21 36.96
CA GLU A 771 28.66 34.04 38.25
C GLU A 771 27.58 33.87 39.34
N ASP A 772 27.68 32.81 40.15
CA ASP A 772 26.71 32.51 41.21
C ASP A 772 26.87 33.50 42.39
N SER A 773 26.25 34.69 42.30
CA SER A 773 26.19 35.66 43.40
C SER A 773 25.33 35.12 44.56
N PRO A 774 25.84 35.06 45.81
CA PRO A 774 25.22 34.28 46.88
C PRO A 774 24.16 35.05 47.69
N GLU A 775 23.02 35.43 47.06
CA GLU A 775 21.91 36.08 47.78
C GLU A 775 20.57 35.33 47.68
N GLU A 776 20.05 35.00 48.87
CA GLU A 776 18.67 34.68 49.26
C GLU A 776 17.82 33.69 48.43
N GLU A 777 17.95 32.39 48.77
CA GLU A 777 16.90 31.41 48.48
C GLU A 777 15.55 31.80 49.13
N SER A 778 14.55 32.11 48.32
CA SER A 778 13.17 32.31 48.78
C SER A 778 12.64 31.07 49.52
N THR A 779 11.91 31.28 50.62
CA THR A 779 11.54 30.24 51.60
C THR A 779 10.66 29.10 51.06
N LEU A 780 10.10 29.23 49.86
CA LEU A 780 9.25 28.21 49.24
C LEU A 780 10.01 26.93 48.81
N THR A 781 11.28 27.01 48.41
CA THR A 781 12.06 25.80 48.03
C THR A 781 12.29 24.85 49.21
N LYS A 782 12.23 25.35 50.46
CA LYS A 782 12.41 24.55 51.69
C LYS A 782 11.18 23.72 52.09
N LEU A 783 9.99 23.97 51.52
CA LEU A 783 8.81 23.10 51.71
C LEU A 783 8.68 22.01 50.64
N GLY A 784 9.20 22.20 49.42
CA GLY A 784 9.11 21.19 48.36
C GLY A 784 9.91 19.92 48.65
N ASN A 785 11.13 20.09 49.16
CA ASN A 785 12.12 19.00 49.24
C ASN A 785 11.97 18.05 50.45
N THR A 786 10.95 18.22 51.30
CA THR A 786 10.74 17.39 52.51
C THR A 786 9.60 16.37 52.40
N ILE A 787 8.82 16.37 51.31
CA ILE A 787 7.71 15.43 51.10
C ILE A 787 8.12 14.21 50.25
N SER A 788 9.06 14.38 49.31
CA SER A 788 9.43 13.36 48.32
C SER A 788 10.24 12.15 48.87
N SER A 789 10.57 12.11 50.16
CA SER A 789 11.42 11.07 50.77
C SER A 789 10.68 10.06 51.65
N LEU A 790 9.34 10.12 51.75
CA LEU A 790 8.56 9.39 52.77
C LEU A 790 7.57 8.33 52.23
N PHE A 791 7.49 8.11 50.91
CA PHE A 791 6.52 7.17 50.30
C PHE A 791 7.13 6.23 49.23
N GLY A 792 8.27 5.61 49.53
CA GLY A 792 8.94 4.65 48.63
C GLY A 792 9.19 3.28 49.25
N GLY A 793 8.23 2.35 49.15
CA GLY A 793 8.51 0.91 49.36
C GLY A 793 7.33 0.01 49.79
N GLY A 794 7.10 -1.10 49.06
CA GLY A 794 6.54 -2.35 49.63
C GLY A 794 5.12 -2.82 49.24
N THR A 795 5.03 -3.57 48.14
CA THR A 795 4.14 -4.77 47.94
C THR A 795 2.62 -4.73 48.26
N THR A 796 1.79 -4.72 47.19
CA THR A 796 0.63 -5.62 46.83
C THR A 796 -0.30 -6.24 47.91
N PRO A 797 -1.62 -6.49 47.63
CA PRO A 797 -2.27 -6.65 46.30
C PRO A 797 -3.67 -5.99 46.11
N ASP A 798 -4.28 -6.25 44.93
CA ASP A 798 -5.71 -6.20 44.56
C ASP A 798 -6.56 -4.93 44.78
N THR A 799 -7.03 -4.30 43.67
CA THR A 799 -8.47 -4.17 43.27
C THR A 799 -8.58 -3.34 41.97
N LYS A 800 -9.78 -3.24 41.36
CA LYS A 800 -10.07 -2.72 40.01
C LYS A 800 -10.23 -1.19 39.90
N GLU A 801 -10.37 -0.76 38.62
CA GLU A 801 -11.14 0.36 38.05
C GLU A 801 -10.37 1.57 37.50
N ASN A 802 -11.07 2.34 36.65
CA ASN A 802 -10.50 3.17 35.59
C ASN A 802 -9.88 4.49 36.09
N GLY A 803 -8.82 4.94 35.41
CA GLY A 803 -8.32 6.31 35.43
C GLY A 803 -7.65 6.64 34.09
N THR A 804 -8.15 7.66 33.39
CA THR A 804 -7.50 8.23 32.20
C THR A 804 -6.18 8.89 32.56
N ASP A 805 -5.16 8.75 31.72
CA ASP A 805 -3.93 9.54 31.85
C ASP A 805 -3.53 10.21 30.53
N THR A 806 -2.86 11.36 30.64
CA THR A 806 -2.61 12.28 29.52
C THR A 806 -1.23 12.11 28.88
N VAL A 807 -1.15 12.48 27.59
CA VAL A 807 0.13 12.52 26.85
C VAL A 807 1.09 13.52 27.47
N GLN A 808 2.34 13.11 27.65
CA GLN A 808 3.49 14.00 27.70
C GLN A 808 4.53 13.55 26.67
N GLU A 809 5.28 14.50 26.14
CA GLU A 809 6.28 14.31 25.08
C GLU A 809 7.68 14.36 25.72
N GLU A 810 8.59 13.47 25.31
CA GLU A 810 9.99 13.48 25.75
C GLU A 810 10.92 13.88 24.60
N GLU A 811 11.75 14.90 24.81
CA GLU A 811 12.78 15.34 23.86
C GLU A 811 14.08 14.53 24.04
N GLU A 812 14.47 13.69 23.07
CA GLU A 812 15.86 13.20 22.99
C GLU A 812 16.79 14.34 22.53
N SER A 813 17.92 14.50 23.22
CA SER A 813 19.01 15.41 22.82
C SER A 813 20.25 14.63 22.34
N PRO A 814 20.99 15.12 21.32
CA PRO A 814 22.09 14.37 20.70
C PRO A 814 23.46 14.65 21.34
N ALA A 815 24.35 13.66 21.30
CA ALA A 815 25.78 13.84 21.58
C ALA A 815 26.66 12.94 20.69
N GLU A 816 27.64 13.56 20.04
CA GLU A 816 28.90 12.97 19.57
C GLU A 816 29.96 13.24 20.67
N GLY A 817 31.12 12.57 20.79
CA GLY A 817 31.75 11.57 19.93
C GLY A 817 33.23 11.91 19.72
N SER A 818 34.16 11.22 20.39
CA SER A 818 35.61 11.44 20.27
C SER A 818 36.42 10.14 20.36
N LYS A 819 37.65 10.16 19.82
CA LYS A 819 38.62 9.06 19.79
C LYS A 819 39.72 9.25 20.84
N ASP A 820 40.47 8.18 21.12
CA ASP A 820 41.87 8.21 21.58
C ASP A 820 42.66 7.03 20.95
N GLU A 821 43.99 7.16 20.89
CA GLU A 821 44.95 6.09 20.56
C GLU A 821 46.05 6.02 21.68
N PRO A 822 47.26 5.44 21.52
CA PRO A 822 47.49 4.05 21.95
C PRO A 822 48.70 3.85 22.91
N GLY A 823 48.78 2.66 23.53
CA GLY A 823 50.06 2.02 23.89
C GLY A 823 50.31 1.63 25.37
N GLU A 824 50.31 0.31 25.61
CA GLU A 824 51.30 -0.46 26.42
C GLU A 824 51.51 -0.15 27.95
N GLN A 825 51.93 -1.08 28.82
CA GLN A 825 52.27 -2.52 28.71
C GLN A 825 52.08 -3.27 30.06
N ALA A 826 52.48 -4.57 30.11
CA ALA A 826 52.48 -5.51 31.27
C ALA A 826 51.09 -6.08 31.65
N GLU A 827 50.90 -7.26 32.26
CA GLU A 827 51.72 -8.46 32.60
C GLU A 827 50.73 -9.60 33.06
N LEU A 828 51.01 -10.90 33.24
CA LEU A 828 52.07 -11.86 32.85
C LEU A 828 51.51 -13.29 33.11
N LYS A 829 51.56 -14.26 32.18
CA LYS A 829 51.86 -15.71 32.45
C LYS A 829 51.76 -16.69 31.25
N GLU A 830 52.81 -17.51 31.14
CA GLU A 830 52.86 -18.94 30.73
C GLU A 830 52.58 -19.38 29.26
N GLU A 831 53.68 -19.43 28.48
CA GLU A 831 54.00 -20.29 27.33
C GLU A 831 54.42 -21.73 27.78
N ALA A 832 54.60 -22.81 27.00
CA ALA A 832 54.22 -23.28 25.63
C ALA A 832 54.23 -24.86 25.63
N GLU A 833 54.78 -25.73 24.74
CA GLU A 833 55.53 -25.68 23.46
C GLU A 833 55.62 -27.09 22.76
N ALA A 834 55.87 -27.13 21.43
CA ALA A 834 56.70 -28.10 20.66
C ALA A 834 56.31 -29.61 20.53
N PRO A 835 57.00 -30.49 19.73
CA PRO A 835 58.31 -30.39 19.01
C PRO A 835 58.24 -30.18 17.46
N VAL A 836 59.25 -29.72 16.69
CA VAL A 836 60.69 -30.10 16.43
C VAL A 836 60.82 -31.45 15.68
N GLU A 837 61.40 -31.58 14.46
CA GLU A 837 62.83 -31.62 14.02
C GLU A 837 62.93 -31.56 12.46
N ASP A 838 64.02 -31.26 11.72
CA ASP A 838 65.42 -30.78 11.99
C ASP A 838 66.11 -30.24 10.68
N THR A 839 67.34 -29.70 10.78
CA THR A 839 68.43 -29.52 9.76
C THR A 839 68.72 -28.14 9.10
N SER A 840 69.45 -27.29 9.86
CA SER A 840 70.71 -26.54 9.53
C SER A 840 70.83 -25.48 8.38
N PRO A 841 71.51 -24.30 8.60
CA PRO A 841 71.60 -23.12 7.69
C PRO A 841 73.06 -22.92 7.12
N PRO A 842 73.75 -21.74 6.93
CA PRO A 842 73.37 -20.29 6.92
C PRO A 842 73.68 -19.32 5.69
N PRO A 843 74.83 -18.61 5.47
CA PRO A 843 74.89 -17.22 4.90
C PRO A 843 75.74 -17.11 3.59
N PRO A 844 76.33 -15.96 3.07
CA PRO A 844 76.47 -14.56 3.55
C PRO A 844 76.43 -13.40 2.48
N THR A 845 77.00 -12.22 2.85
CA THR A 845 77.57 -11.08 2.04
C THR A 845 76.67 -10.11 1.24
N GLU A 846 76.28 -8.99 1.88
CA GLU A 846 76.85 -7.61 1.76
C GLU A 846 77.71 -7.19 0.51
N PRO A 847 77.94 -5.86 0.24
CA PRO A 847 77.13 -4.63 0.51
C PRO A 847 77.35 -3.45 -0.52
N LYS A 848 76.91 -2.20 -0.18
CA LYS A 848 77.43 -0.85 -0.64
C LYS A 848 77.19 -0.44 -2.13
N GLU A 849 77.29 0.81 -2.62
CA GLU A 849 77.25 2.23 -2.14
C GLU A 849 76.99 3.14 -3.38
N ALA A 850 76.11 4.17 -3.39
CA ALA A 850 76.23 5.59 -2.94
C ALA A 850 76.31 6.61 -4.13
N ALA A 851 76.36 7.92 -3.82
CA ALA A 851 76.45 9.10 -4.73
C ALA A 851 75.17 9.42 -5.57
N VAL A 852 74.50 10.61 -5.56
CA VAL A 852 74.67 11.94 -4.87
C VAL A 852 76.00 12.68 -5.10
N PRO A 853 76.13 14.02 -4.94
CA PRO A 853 75.21 15.03 -4.34
C PRO A 853 74.21 15.67 -5.34
N GLU A 854 74.04 16.96 -5.69
CA GLU A 854 74.78 18.22 -5.45
C GLU A 854 73.83 19.45 -5.48
N GLU A 855 74.39 20.63 -5.17
CA GLU A 855 73.84 21.53 -4.13
C GLU A 855 74.06 23.04 -4.41
N GLU A 856 73.67 24.04 -3.60
CA GLU A 856 73.24 24.14 -2.18
C GLU A 856 71.99 25.07 -2.09
N LYS A 857 71.61 25.93 -1.12
CA LYS A 857 72.07 26.52 0.18
C LYS A 857 70.76 26.94 0.95
N ALA A 858 70.67 27.52 2.16
CA ALA A 858 71.58 28.21 3.07
C ALA A 858 71.04 28.15 4.53
N THR A 859 71.85 27.80 5.54
CA THR A 859 72.47 28.66 6.61
C THR A 859 71.54 29.36 7.62
N GLU A 860 71.77 29.37 8.95
CA GLU A 860 72.86 28.83 9.82
C GLU A 860 72.35 28.78 11.30
N LYS A 861 72.68 27.76 12.13
CA LYS A 861 73.79 27.63 13.14
C LYS A 861 73.77 28.66 14.31
N GLU A 862 74.17 28.41 15.56
CA GLU A 862 74.49 27.23 16.45
C GLU A 862 74.57 27.77 17.93
N ASN A 863 74.95 27.09 19.03
CA ASN A 863 75.64 25.80 19.28
C ASN A 863 75.08 25.02 20.51
N GLU A 864 75.88 24.85 21.59
CA GLU A 864 75.71 23.89 22.71
C GLU A 864 76.13 24.50 24.07
N GLU A 865 75.74 23.91 25.21
CA GLU A 865 76.69 23.40 26.25
C GLU A 865 76.01 22.60 27.39
N LYS A 866 76.81 21.79 28.12
CA LYS A 866 76.41 21.06 29.34
C LYS A 866 77.64 20.58 30.16
N PRO A 867 77.71 20.88 31.47
CA PRO A 867 78.36 19.97 32.43
C PRO A 867 77.57 19.79 33.75
N GLU A 868 78.23 19.26 34.79
CA GLU A 868 77.58 18.55 35.91
C GLU A 868 77.69 19.19 37.32
N ALA A 869 76.88 18.65 38.24
CA ALA A 869 77.17 18.38 39.65
C ALA A 869 77.44 19.51 40.68
N GLN A 870 76.59 19.54 41.73
CA GLN A 870 77.03 19.76 43.12
C GLN A 870 76.02 19.25 44.17
N LYS A 871 76.54 18.66 45.27
CA LYS A 871 75.88 18.40 46.56
C LYS A 871 76.80 19.00 47.64
N PRO A 872 76.27 19.70 48.67
CA PRO A 872 75.96 19.05 49.97
C PRO A 872 74.66 19.62 50.62
N SER A 873 73.87 18.96 51.48
CA SER A 873 74.07 18.55 52.91
C SER A 873 74.72 19.65 53.78
N GLU A 874 74.29 19.96 55.02
CA GLU A 874 73.42 19.32 56.04
C GLU A 874 72.37 20.35 56.58
N LYS A 875 71.42 20.10 57.49
CA LYS A 875 71.33 19.28 58.73
C LYS A 875 69.87 18.78 58.96
N LYS A 876 69.66 17.56 59.46
CA LYS A 876 69.32 17.16 60.86
C LYS A 876 68.12 17.92 61.47
N GLU A 877 67.22 17.30 62.23
CA GLU A 877 67.39 16.06 63.02
C GLU A 877 66.12 15.14 63.04
N ALA A 878 66.16 14.07 63.85
CA ALA A 878 65.30 12.89 63.72
C ALA A 878 63.85 13.01 64.25
N GLY A 879 62.96 12.15 63.73
CA GLY A 879 61.63 11.84 64.26
C GLY A 879 61.04 10.61 63.55
N SER A 880 60.41 9.68 64.28
CA SER A 880 60.12 8.32 63.77
C SER A 880 58.71 7.80 64.04
N GLU A 881 58.20 7.04 63.05
CA GLU A 881 57.14 6.01 63.13
C GLU A 881 55.65 6.38 63.36
N ALA A 882 54.82 5.41 62.96
CA ALA A 882 53.36 5.26 63.10
C ALA A 882 52.43 6.08 62.18
N ALA A 883 51.25 5.50 61.91
CA ALA A 883 50.26 5.90 60.90
C ALA A 883 48.83 5.56 61.39
N PRO A 884 47.81 5.52 60.52
CA PRO A 884 47.14 6.61 59.78
C PRO A 884 45.75 6.94 60.41
N PRO A 885 44.99 7.96 59.95
CA PRO A 885 43.98 7.71 58.89
C PRO A 885 43.59 8.91 57.99
N ALA A 886 42.83 8.60 56.92
CA ALA A 886 41.91 9.46 56.15
C ALA A 886 42.43 10.76 55.46
N PRO A 887 42.18 10.95 54.14
CA PRO A 887 42.33 12.24 53.46
C PRO A 887 41.09 13.15 53.67
N GLU A 888 41.32 14.45 53.80
CA GLU A 888 40.27 15.49 53.86
C GLU A 888 39.74 15.88 52.46
N GLU A 889 38.60 16.59 52.42
CA GLU A 889 37.96 17.04 51.18
C GLU A 889 38.63 18.28 50.57
N GLU A 890 39.41 18.12 49.50
CA GLU A 890 39.71 19.26 48.60
C GLU A 890 38.51 19.57 47.69
N LYS A 891 37.94 20.77 47.86
CA LYS A 891 36.76 21.24 47.14
C LYS A 891 37.08 21.55 45.68
N LYS A 892 36.67 20.65 44.76
CA LYS A 892 36.52 21.01 43.33
C LYS A 892 35.52 22.16 43.19
N GLN A 893 35.98 23.28 42.62
CA GLN A 893 35.10 24.38 42.21
C GLN A 893 34.08 23.87 41.18
N LYS A 894 32.83 24.30 41.29
CA LYS A 894 31.82 24.04 40.26
C LYS A 894 32.16 24.90 39.02
N PRO A 895 32.01 24.38 37.79
CA PRO A 895 32.12 25.20 36.59
C PRO A 895 30.96 26.21 36.54
N ALA A 896 31.26 27.46 36.18
CA ALA A 896 30.28 28.54 36.09
C ALA A 896 29.13 28.18 35.13
N ARG A 897 27.90 28.53 35.51
CA ARG A 897 26.70 28.08 34.79
C ARG A 897 26.45 28.96 33.57
N LYS A 898 26.72 28.42 32.39
CA LYS A 898 26.40 29.08 31.11
C LYS A 898 24.89 29.28 30.94
N GLN A 899 24.46 30.51 30.68
CA GLN A 899 23.09 30.82 30.29
C GLN A 899 23.04 31.00 28.77
N ARG A 900 22.29 30.11 28.09
CA ARG A 900 22.06 30.17 26.64
C ARG A 900 20.72 30.84 26.36
N MET A 901 20.74 31.93 25.60
CA MET A 901 19.55 32.54 24.98
C MET A 901 19.43 32.07 23.54
N VAL A 902 18.19 31.91 23.07
CA VAL A 902 17.87 31.52 21.69
C VAL A 902 16.70 32.37 21.21
N GLU A 903 16.91 33.14 20.15
CA GLU A 903 15.87 33.97 19.52
C GLU A 903 15.59 33.43 18.11
N GLU A 904 14.34 33.13 17.79
CA GLU A 904 13.93 32.71 16.44
C GLU A 904 14.00 33.89 15.46
N ILE A 905 14.54 33.64 14.27
CA ILE A 905 14.77 34.64 13.23
C ILE A 905 13.65 34.53 12.18
N GLY A 906 13.11 35.67 11.73
CA GLY A 906 12.08 35.69 10.70
C GLY A 906 12.62 35.17 9.37
N VAL A 907 11.91 34.25 8.73
CA VAL A 907 12.31 33.62 7.47
C VAL A 907 11.30 33.94 6.37
N GLU A 908 11.81 34.33 5.20
CA GLU A 908 11.04 34.40 3.94
C GLU A 908 11.69 33.47 2.92
N LEU A 909 10.93 32.48 2.44
CA LEU A 909 11.37 31.51 1.43
C LEU A 909 10.91 31.94 0.04
N VAL A 910 11.83 32.01 -0.92
CA VAL A 910 11.52 32.18 -2.34
C VAL A 910 11.96 30.92 -3.07
N VAL A 911 11.00 30.09 -3.46
CA VAL A 911 11.22 28.83 -4.18
C VAL A 911 11.63 29.13 -5.62
N LEU A 912 12.67 28.45 -6.13
CA LEU A 912 13.34 28.75 -7.41
C LEU A 912 13.38 27.57 -8.40
N ASP A 913 12.96 26.38 -8.00
CA ASP A 913 12.87 25.21 -8.87
C ASP A 913 11.50 25.13 -9.56
N LEU A 914 10.44 25.15 -8.76
CA LEU A 914 9.06 25.32 -9.20
C LEU A 914 8.20 25.76 -8.00
N PRO A 915 7.49 26.90 -8.06
CA PRO A 915 6.59 27.30 -6.97
C PRO A 915 5.46 26.29 -6.78
N ASP A 916 5.10 26.06 -5.52
CA ASP A 916 3.88 25.34 -5.18
C ASP A 916 2.64 26.12 -5.66
N LEU A 917 1.52 25.42 -5.85
CA LEU A 917 0.24 26.08 -6.13
C LEU A 917 -0.13 27.00 -4.94
N PRO A 918 -0.54 28.26 -5.20
CA PRO A 918 -1.15 29.13 -4.19
C PRO A 918 -2.28 28.40 -3.45
N GLU A 919 -2.43 28.67 -2.16
CA GLU A 919 -3.38 27.94 -1.30
C GLU A 919 -4.85 28.12 -1.76
N ASP A 920 -5.17 29.26 -2.37
CA ASP A 920 -6.46 29.56 -3.00
C ASP A 920 -6.68 28.85 -4.34
N GLU A 921 -5.65 28.77 -5.21
CA GLU A 921 -5.71 27.97 -6.45
C GLU A 921 -5.77 26.46 -6.16
N LEU A 922 -5.07 26.02 -5.11
CA LEU A 922 -5.14 24.66 -4.60
C LEU A 922 -6.52 24.36 -4.02
N ALA A 923 -7.11 25.26 -3.22
CA ALA A 923 -8.47 25.11 -2.71
C ALA A 923 -9.51 25.08 -3.84
N HIS A 924 -9.34 25.90 -4.88
CA HIS A 924 -10.15 25.84 -6.10
C HIS A 924 -10.00 24.50 -6.83
N SER A 925 -8.79 23.98 -6.97
CA SER A 925 -8.53 22.66 -7.57
C SER A 925 -9.15 21.52 -6.73
N VAL A 926 -9.04 21.59 -5.41
CA VAL A 926 -9.71 20.66 -4.47
C VAL A 926 -11.23 20.69 -4.68
N GLN A 927 -11.85 21.87 -4.67
CA GLN A 927 -13.30 22.00 -4.90
C GLN A 927 -13.71 21.45 -6.28
N LYS A 928 -12.96 21.79 -7.34
CA LYS A 928 -13.15 21.31 -8.71
C LYS A 928 -13.08 19.78 -8.81
N LEU A 929 -12.16 19.12 -8.09
CA LEU A 929 -12.10 17.65 -8.03
C LEU A 929 -13.19 17.03 -7.14
N GLN A 930 -13.64 17.72 -6.08
CA GLN A 930 -14.75 17.31 -5.23
C GLN A 930 -16.10 17.38 -5.98
N ASP A 931 -16.38 18.49 -6.67
CA ASP A 931 -17.57 18.67 -7.53
C ASP A 931 -17.73 17.53 -8.54
N LEU A 932 -16.64 17.16 -9.22
CA LEU A 932 -16.62 16.03 -10.15
C LEU A 932 -16.87 14.69 -9.44
N THR A 933 -16.40 14.54 -8.20
CA THR A 933 -16.60 13.32 -7.40
C THR A 933 -18.04 13.19 -6.91
N SER A 934 -18.68 14.29 -6.50
CA SER A 934 -20.11 14.31 -6.18
C SER A 934 -20.96 13.91 -7.40
N ARG A 935 -20.64 14.43 -8.59
CA ARG A 935 -21.35 14.08 -9.84
C ARG A 935 -21.19 12.61 -10.21
N ASP A 936 -19.97 12.06 -10.13
CA ASP A 936 -19.72 10.63 -10.38
C ASP A 936 -20.52 9.75 -9.39
N LEU A 937 -20.57 10.14 -8.11
CA LEU A 937 -21.32 9.42 -7.06
C LEU A 937 -22.84 9.51 -7.24
N GLU A 938 -23.38 10.70 -7.55
CA GLU A 938 -24.79 10.91 -7.86
C GLU A 938 -25.24 10.06 -9.06
N LYS A 939 -24.40 9.98 -10.11
CA LYS A 939 -24.63 9.12 -11.28
C LYS A 939 -24.59 7.64 -10.90
N GLN A 940 -23.58 7.20 -10.14
CA GLN A 940 -23.46 5.82 -9.67
C GLN A 940 -24.64 5.41 -8.76
N GLU A 941 -25.14 6.32 -7.90
CA GLU A 941 -26.35 6.10 -7.10
C GLU A 941 -27.62 5.96 -7.95
N ARG A 942 -27.76 6.79 -8.99
CA ARG A 942 -28.90 6.74 -9.92
C ARG A 942 -28.91 5.42 -10.70
N GLU A 943 -27.76 5.03 -11.24
CA GLU A 943 -27.59 3.75 -11.96
C GLU A 943 -27.81 2.56 -11.04
N LYS A 944 -27.27 2.57 -9.81
CA LYS A 944 -27.57 1.55 -8.80
C LYS A 944 -29.05 1.47 -8.47
N ALA A 945 -29.78 2.60 -8.42
CA ALA A 945 -31.22 2.62 -8.21
C ALA A 945 -32.01 2.06 -9.41
N ALA A 946 -31.61 2.40 -10.65
CA ALA A 946 -32.21 1.85 -11.87
C ALA A 946 -32.03 0.33 -11.95
N ASN A 947 -30.80 -0.16 -11.81
CA ASN A 947 -30.50 -1.60 -11.83
C ASN A 947 -31.19 -2.35 -10.68
N SER A 948 -31.41 -1.71 -9.52
CA SER A 948 -32.17 -2.29 -8.41
C SER A 948 -33.68 -2.38 -8.67
N LEU A 949 -34.22 -1.49 -9.52
CA LEU A 949 -35.61 -1.52 -9.96
C LEU A 949 -35.79 -2.58 -11.05
N GLU A 950 -34.94 -2.56 -12.08
CA GLU A 950 -34.88 -3.54 -13.17
C GLU A 950 -34.76 -4.97 -12.65
N ALA A 951 -33.77 -5.25 -11.80
CA ALA A 951 -33.57 -6.57 -11.21
C ALA A 951 -34.77 -7.00 -10.36
N PHE A 952 -35.41 -6.08 -9.63
CA PHE A 952 -36.63 -6.40 -8.87
C PHE A 952 -37.82 -6.72 -9.77
N ILE A 953 -37.93 -6.06 -10.93
CA ILE A 953 -38.98 -6.32 -11.92
C ILE A 953 -38.84 -7.75 -12.46
N PHE A 954 -37.67 -8.10 -13.02
CA PHE A 954 -37.44 -9.43 -13.58
C PHE A 954 -37.47 -10.55 -12.53
N GLU A 955 -36.84 -10.35 -11.36
CA GLU A 955 -36.84 -11.35 -10.28
C GLU A 955 -38.26 -11.59 -9.73
N THR A 956 -39.10 -10.56 -9.64
CA THR A 956 -40.50 -10.73 -9.22
C THR A 956 -41.34 -11.40 -10.32
N GLN A 957 -41.12 -11.04 -11.58
CA GLN A 957 -41.86 -11.62 -12.70
C GLN A 957 -41.62 -13.14 -12.81
N ASP A 958 -40.37 -13.60 -12.67
CA ASP A 958 -40.05 -15.04 -12.60
C ASP A 958 -40.74 -15.72 -11.40
N LYS A 959 -40.63 -15.13 -10.20
CA LYS A 959 -41.26 -15.64 -8.97
C LYS A 959 -42.76 -15.90 -9.12
N LEU A 960 -43.50 -15.07 -9.86
CA LEU A 960 -44.96 -15.27 -10.06
C LEU A 960 -45.30 -16.60 -10.76
N TYR A 961 -44.37 -17.20 -11.50
CA TYR A 961 -44.54 -18.49 -12.18
C TYR A 961 -44.01 -19.68 -11.36
N GLN A 962 -43.32 -19.45 -10.25
CA GLN A 962 -42.81 -20.52 -9.38
C GLN A 962 -43.94 -21.13 -8.52
N PRO A 963 -44.01 -22.47 -8.35
CA PRO A 963 -45.10 -23.12 -7.61
C PRO A 963 -45.32 -22.61 -6.19
N GLU A 964 -44.23 -22.30 -5.47
CA GLU A 964 -44.27 -21.74 -4.10
C GLU A 964 -45.09 -20.44 -4.01
N TYR A 965 -45.08 -19.62 -5.07
CA TYR A 965 -45.79 -18.35 -5.14
C TYR A 965 -47.21 -18.52 -5.71
N GLN A 966 -47.41 -19.49 -6.60
CA GLN A 966 -48.73 -19.86 -7.13
C GLN A 966 -49.65 -20.42 -6.03
N GLU A 967 -49.12 -21.23 -5.11
CA GLU A 967 -49.87 -21.79 -3.96
C GLU A 967 -50.49 -20.69 -3.07
N VAL A 968 -49.78 -19.57 -2.90
CA VAL A 968 -50.17 -18.49 -1.97
C VAL A 968 -50.81 -17.28 -2.65
N SER A 969 -51.17 -17.36 -3.94
CA SER A 969 -51.75 -16.25 -4.71
C SER A 969 -52.99 -16.65 -5.51
N THR A 970 -53.93 -15.72 -5.66
CA THR A 970 -54.98 -15.84 -6.68
C THR A 970 -54.41 -15.46 -8.05
N GLU A 971 -55.06 -15.93 -9.11
CA GLU A 971 -54.68 -15.60 -10.49
C GLU A 971 -54.80 -14.09 -10.75
N GLU A 972 -55.91 -13.49 -10.35
CA GLU A 972 -56.16 -12.03 -10.34
C GLU A 972 -55.01 -11.24 -9.66
N GLN A 973 -54.49 -11.73 -8.53
CA GLN A 973 -53.38 -11.08 -7.82
C GLN A 973 -52.05 -11.23 -8.58
N ARG A 974 -51.82 -12.36 -9.29
CA ARG A 974 -50.64 -12.50 -10.15
C ARG A 974 -50.75 -11.59 -11.38
N GLU A 975 -51.94 -11.46 -11.97
CA GLU A 975 -52.19 -10.55 -13.09
C GLU A 975 -52.03 -9.08 -12.69
N GLU A 976 -52.57 -8.65 -11.54
CA GLU A 976 -52.36 -7.27 -11.04
C GLU A 976 -50.87 -6.97 -10.86
N ILE A 977 -50.14 -7.85 -10.15
CA ILE A 977 -48.70 -7.65 -9.93
C ILE A 977 -47.95 -7.65 -11.26
N SER A 978 -48.20 -8.63 -12.14
CA SER A 978 -47.55 -8.72 -13.46
C SER A 978 -47.81 -7.47 -14.32
N GLY A 979 -49.05 -6.96 -14.34
CA GLY A 979 -49.40 -5.73 -15.04
C GLY A 979 -48.70 -4.49 -14.46
N LYS A 980 -48.53 -4.41 -13.13
CA LYS A 980 -47.76 -3.32 -12.48
C LYS A 980 -46.25 -3.43 -12.75
N LEU A 981 -45.70 -4.63 -12.81
CA LEU A 981 -44.30 -4.88 -13.18
C LEU A 981 -44.04 -4.50 -14.64
N GLY A 982 -44.90 -4.95 -15.57
CA GLY A 982 -44.80 -4.61 -17.00
C GLY A 982 -44.93 -3.11 -17.26
N ALA A 983 -45.87 -2.43 -16.58
CA ALA A 983 -46.00 -0.97 -16.64
C ALA A 983 -44.77 -0.24 -16.08
N ALA A 984 -44.09 -0.81 -15.07
CA ALA A 984 -42.85 -0.26 -14.54
C ALA A 984 -41.64 -0.53 -15.45
N SER A 985 -41.61 -1.64 -16.20
CA SER A 985 -40.60 -1.92 -17.24
C SER A 985 -40.72 -0.94 -18.40
N ALA A 986 -41.92 -0.81 -18.98
CA ALA A 986 -42.16 0.15 -20.07
C ALA A 986 -41.82 1.59 -19.65
N TRP A 987 -42.18 1.99 -18.42
CA TRP A 987 -41.79 3.29 -17.88
C TRP A 987 -40.25 3.43 -17.71
N LEU A 988 -39.55 2.36 -17.32
CA LEU A 988 -38.09 2.37 -17.19
C LEU A 988 -37.38 2.47 -18.56
N GLU A 989 -37.98 1.88 -19.59
CA GLU A 989 -37.53 1.93 -20.99
C GLU A 989 -37.76 3.32 -21.63
N ASP A 990 -38.96 3.90 -21.48
CA ASP A 990 -39.35 5.18 -22.09
C ASP A 990 -38.87 6.42 -21.29
N GLU A 991 -39.19 6.50 -19.99
CA GLU A 991 -38.90 7.66 -19.14
C GLU A 991 -37.67 7.45 -18.23
N GLY A 992 -37.37 6.20 -17.87
CA GLY A 992 -36.37 5.83 -16.88
C GLY A 992 -34.95 6.32 -17.16
N PHE A 993 -34.59 6.53 -18.42
CA PHE A 993 -33.31 7.15 -18.79
C PHE A 993 -33.13 8.53 -18.16
N GLY A 994 -34.18 9.36 -18.16
CA GLY A 994 -34.19 10.70 -17.56
C GLY A 994 -34.61 10.74 -16.09
N ALA A 995 -35.06 9.62 -15.52
CA ALA A 995 -35.58 9.56 -14.17
C ALA A 995 -34.51 9.86 -13.09
N THR A 996 -34.92 10.58 -12.06
CA THR A 996 -34.07 10.90 -10.90
C THR A 996 -33.92 9.70 -9.97
N THR A 997 -32.83 9.69 -9.19
CA THR A 997 -32.56 8.68 -8.15
C THR A 997 -33.71 8.54 -7.14
N VAL A 998 -34.46 9.61 -6.89
CA VAL A 998 -35.64 9.60 -6.02
C VAL A 998 -36.79 8.83 -6.68
N MET A 999 -37.17 9.18 -7.91
CA MET A 999 -38.25 8.52 -8.65
C MET A 999 -38.01 7.02 -8.83
N LEU A 1000 -36.76 6.61 -9.09
CA LEU A 1000 -36.37 5.20 -9.21
C LEU A 1000 -36.52 4.45 -7.86
N LYS A 1001 -36.09 5.06 -6.75
CA LYS A 1001 -36.25 4.52 -5.39
C LYS A 1001 -37.73 4.48 -4.96
N GLU A 1002 -38.54 5.44 -5.39
CA GLU A 1002 -40.00 5.48 -5.15
C GLU A 1002 -40.72 4.36 -5.91
N LYS A 1003 -40.48 4.20 -7.22
CA LYS A 1003 -41.04 3.10 -8.05
C LYS A 1003 -40.71 1.72 -7.48
N LEU A 1004 -39.46 1.51 -7.07
CA LEU A 1004 -39.03 0.28 -6.40
C LEU A 1004 -39.76 0.07 -5.06
N THR A 1005 -40.07 1.15 -4.33
CA THR A 1005 -40.81 1.08 -3.06
C THR A 1005 -42.31 0.80 -3.28
N GLU A 1006 -42.93 1.34 -4.33
CA GLU A 1006 -44.30 1.01 -4.75
C GLU A 1006 -44.44 -0.48 -5.06
N LEU A 1007 -43.57 -1.02 -5.92
CA LEU A 1007 -43.60 -2.44 -6.31
C LEU A 1007 -43.28 -3.37 -5.12
N ARG A 1008 -42.31 -3.03 -4.27
CA ARG A 1008 -42.02 -3.78 -3.04
C ARG A 1008 -43.20 -3.80 -2.08
N LYS A 1009 -43.91 -2.68 -1.93
CA LYS A 1009 -45.11 -2.59 -1.08
C LYS A 1009 -46.26 -3.45 -1.61
N LEU A 1010 -46.46 -3.49 -2.92
CA LEU A 1010 -47.44 -4.37 -3.58
C LEU A 1010 -47.11 -5.85 -3.34
N CYS A 1011 -45.84 -6.24 -3.56
CA CYS A 1011 -45.41 -7.64 -3.46
C CYS A 1011 -45.19 -8.13 -2.02
N HIS A 1012 -45.08 -7.23 -1.03
CA HIS A 1012 -44.73 -7.59 0.36
C HIS A 1012 -45.63 -8.68 0.95
N GLY A 1013 -46.95 -8.59 0.77
CA GLY A 1013 -47.89 -9.58 1.28
C GLY A 1013 -47.73 -10.96 0.62
N LEU A 1014 -47.36 -11.01 -0.66
CA LEU A 1014 -47.03 -12.25 -1.38
C LEU A 1014 -45.74 -12.87 -0.85
N PHE A 1015 -44.66 -12.09 -0.81
CA PHE A 1015 -43.35 -12.58 -0.38
C PHE A 1015 -43.36 -13.07 1.07
N PHE A 1016 -44.08 -12.37 1.95
CA PHE A 1016 -44.27 -12.78 3.35
C PHE A 1016 -44.97 -14.14 3.49
N ARG A 1017 -46.01 -14.42 2.68
CA ARG A 1017 -46.72 -15.72 2.70
C ARG A 1017 -45.81 -16.88 2.28
N VAL A 1018 -44.95 -16.67 1.27
CA VAL A 1018 -43.94 -17.67 0.84
C VAL A 1018 -42.85 -17.84 1.90
N GLU A 1019 -42.29 -16.74 2.40
CA GLU A 1019 -41.14 -16.77 3.31
C GLU A 1019 -41.46 -17.47 4.64
N GLU A 1020 -42.67 -17.28 5.19
CA GLU A 1020 -43.13 -18.03 6.36
C GLU A 1020 -43.28 -19.52 6.07
N ARG A 1021 -43.96 -19.91 4.97
CA ARG A 1021 -44.11 -21.32 4.57
C ARG A 1021 -42.78 -22.03 4.37
N LYS A 1022 -41.79 -21.33 3.77
CA LYS A 1022 -40.44 -21.87 3.54
C LYS A 1022 -39.67 -22.12 4.84
N LYS A 1023 -39.94 -21.36 5.90
CA LYS A 1023 -39.28 -21.49 7.22
C LYS A 1023 -39.96 -22.50 8.15
N TRP A 1024 -41.27 -22.73 8.01
CA TRP A 1024 -42.02 -23.58 8.94
C TRP A 1024 -41.45 -24.99 9.13
N PRO A 1025 -41.02 -25.75 8.11
CA PRO A 1025 -40.55 -27.13 8.31
C PRO A 1025 -39.32 -27.20 9.24
N GLU A 1026 -38.33 -26.34 9.00
CA GLU A 1026 -37.11 -26.25 9.81
C GLU A 1026 -37.43 -25.76 11.23
N ARG A 1027 -38.20 -24.66 11.34
CA ARG A 1027 -38.55 -24.04 12.62
C ARG A 1027 -39.41 -24.96 13.51
N LEU A 1028 -40.38 -25.68 12.94
CA LEU A 1028 -41.20 -26.64 13.68
C LEU A 1028 -40.39 -27.86 14.11
N ALA A 1029 -39.55 -28.42 13.22
CA ALA A 1029 -38.68 -29.55 13.57
C ALA A 1029 -37.66 -29.18 14.67
N ALA A 1030 -37.11 -27.97 14.64
CA ALA A 1030 -36.22 -27.47 15.68
C ALA A 1030 -36.95 -27.28 17.03
N LEU A 1031 -38.20 -26.77 17.01
CA LEU A 1031 -39.05 -26.69 18.20
C LEU A 1031 -39.41 -28.08 18.75
N ASP A 1032 -39.75 -29.04 17.90
CA ASP A 1032 -40.08 -30.42 18.31
C ASP A 1032 -38.87 -31.12 18.94
N ASN A 1033 -37.68 -31.00 18.34
CA ASN A 1033 -36.45 -31.52 18.91
C ASN A 1033 -36.16 -30.89 20.29
N LEU A 1034 -36.35 -29.58 20.43
CA LEU A 1034 -36.19 -28.90 21.73
C LEU A 1034 -37.24 -29.35 22.75
N LEU A 1035 -38.51 -29.50 22.37
CA LEU A 1035 -39.58 -30.02 23.25
C LEU A 1035 -39.30 -31.45 23.70
N ASN A 1036 -38.85 -32.31 22.79
CA ASN A 1036 -38.49 -33.71 23.09
C ASN A 1036 -37.29 -33.78 24.03
N HIS A 1037 -36.21 -33.03 23.76
CA HIS A 1037 -35.06 -32.92 24.66
C HIS A 1037 -35.44 -32.37 26.04
N SER A 1038 -36.30 -31.35 26.09
CA SER A 1038 -36.77 -30.76 27.36
C SER A 1038 -37.62 -31.74 28.17
N SER A 1039 -38.49 -32.51 27.52
CA SER A 1039 -39.31 -33.55 28.16
C SER A 1039 -38.44 -34.71 28.68
N MET A 1040 -37.44 -35.14 27.91
CA MET A 1040 -36.48 -36.17 28.33
C MET A 1040 -35.60 -35.70 29.49
N PHE A 1041 -35.15 -34.44 29.47
CA PHE A 1041 -34.40 -33.83 30.57
C PHE A 1041 -35.25 -33.75 31.85
N LEU A 1042 -36.51 -33.29 31.76
CA LEU A 1042 -37.45 -33.24 32.89
C LEU A 1042 -37.73 -34.64 33.47
N LYS A 1043 -37.92 -35.65 32.62
CA LYS A 1043 -38.08 -37.06 33.05
C LYS A 1043 -36.83 -37.55 33.77
N GLY A 1044 -35.63 -37.29 33.23
CA GLY A 1044 -34.36 -37.62 33.88
C GLY A 1044 -34.20 -36.93 35.24
N ALA A 1045 -34.53 -35.64 35.32
CA ALA A 1045 -34.49 -34.86 36.56
C ALA A 1045 -35.45 -35.39 37.64
N ARG A 1046 -36.60 -35.98 37.25
CA ARG A 1046 -37.55 -36.64 38.16
C ARG A 1046 -37.13 -38.05 38.60
N LEU A 1047 -36.13 -38.65 37.94
CA LEU A 1047 -35.60 -39.98 38.27
C LEU A 1047 -34.31 -39.92 39.10
N ILE A 1048 -33.83 -38.73 39.46
CA ILE A 1048 -32.73 -38.54 40.41
C ILE A 1048 -33.24 -38.93 41.81
N PRO A 1049 -32.53 -39.80 42.57
CA PRO A 1049 -32.92 -40.13 43.93
C PRO A 1049 -32.94 -38.90 44.84
N GLU A 1050 -33.92 -38.82 45.75
CA GLU A 1050 -34.15 -37.67 46.63
C GLU A 1050 -32.91 -37.25 47.45
N MET A 1051 -32.03 -38.20 47.78
CA MET A 1051 -30.77 -37.96 48.51
C MET A 1051 -29.66 -37.29 47.67
N GLU A 1052 -29.79 -37.30 46.34
CA GLU A 1052 -28.85 -36.68 45.37
C GLU A 1052 -29.55 -35.58 44.53
N GLN A 1053 -30.74 -35.13 44.95
CA GLN A 1053 -31.61 -34.23 44.19
C GLN A 1053 -31.00 -32.82 43.98
N ILE A 1054 -30.82 -32.43 42.72
CA ILE A 1054 -30.13 -31.20 42.27
C ILE A 1054 -31.11 -30.04 42.04
N PHE A 1055 -32.34 -30.36 41.63
CA PHE A 1055 -33.37 -29.41 41.23
C PHE A 1055 -34.48 -29.35 42.28
N THR A 1056 -35.13 -28.20 42.41
CA THR A 1056 -36.32 -28.06 43.28
C THR A 1056 -37.59 -28.39 42.51
N GLU A 1057 -38.62 -28.88 43.20
CA GLU A 1057 -39.90 -29.20 42.53
C GLU A 1057 -40.54 -27.96 41.90
N VAL A 1058 -40.28 -26.75 42.43
CA VAL A 1058 -40.74 -25.47 41.83
C VAL A 1058 -40.06 -25.22 40.48
N GLU A 1059 -38.77 -25.52 40.34
CA GLU A 1059 -38.05 -25.40 39.08
C GLU A 1059 -38.51 -26.46 38.06
N MET A 1060 -38.73 -27.70 38.52
CA MET A 1060 -39.16 -28.81 37.67
C MET A 1060 -40.59 -28.63 37.17
N THR A 1061 -41.52 -28.21 38.04
CA THR A 1061 -42.89 -27.82 37.65
C THR A 1061 -42.93 -26.55 36.80
N THR A 1062 -41.97 -25.63 36.95
CA THR A 1062 -41.83 -24.47 36.05
C THR A 1062 -41.42 -24.90 34.65
N LEU A 1063 -40.42 -25.77 34.51
CA LEU A 1063 -40.03 -26.32 33.21
C LEU A 1063 -41.17 -27.15 32.58
N GLU A 1064 -41.83 -28.00 33.37
CA GLU A 1064 -43.01 -28.76 32.93
C GLU A 1064 -44.12 -27.86 32.40
N LYS A 1065 -44.42 -26.77 33.11
CA LYS A 1065 -45.38 -25.76 32.69
C LYS A 1065 -44.98 -25.14 31.35
N VAL A 1066 -43.72 -24.72 31.18
CA VAL A 1066 -43.25 -24.11 29.92
C VAL A 1066 -43.26 -25.10 28.76
N ILE A 1067 -42.92 -26.38 28.98
CA ILE A 1067 -43.06 -27.45 27.98
C ILE A 1067 -44.53 -27.60 27.57
N ASN A 1068 -45.45 -27.72 28.54
CA ASN A 1068 -46.87 -27.97 28.29
C ASN A 1068 -47.56 -26.75 27.64
N GLU A 1069 -47.27 -25.52 28.08
CA GLU A 1069 -47.76 -24.29 27.46
C GLU A 1069 -47.21 -24.10 26.03
N THR A 1070 -46.02 -24.62 25.74
CA THR A 1070 -45.42 -24.56 24.40
C THR A 1070 -45.99 -25.63 23.47
N TRP A 1071 -46.19 -26.87 23.95
CA TRP A 1071 -46.92 -27.93 23.22
C TRP A 1071 -48.37 -27.53 22.92
N ALA A 1072 -49.09 -27.02 23.92
CA ALA A 1072 -50.48 -26.58 23.76
C ALA A 1072 -50.59 -25.41 22.76
N TRP A 1073 -49.70 -24.42 22.87
CA TRP A 1073 -49.62 -23.32 21.90
C TRP A 1073 -49.32 -23.81 20.48
N LYS A 1074 -48.28 -24.66 20.30
CA LYS A 1074 -47.88 -25.19 19.00
C LYS A 1074 -49.05 -25.90 18.32
N ASN A 1075 -49.71 -26.80 19.03
CA ASN A 1075 -50.82 -27.58 18.50
C ASN A 1075 -52.05 -26.70 18.19
N ALA A 1076 -52.37 -25.74 19.06
CA ALA A 1076 -53.48 -24.81 18.82
C ALA A 1076 -53.22 -23.92 17.60
N THR A 1077 -52.06 -23.26 17.52
CA THR A 1077 -51.72 -22.35 16.42
C THR A 1077 -51.49 -23.10 15.10
N MET A 1078 -51.00 -24.35 15.10
CA MET A 1078 -51.02 -25.20 13.91
C MET A 1078 -52.44 -25.57 13.47
N ALA A 1079 -53.34 -25.91 14.41
CA ALA A 1079 -54.75 -26.22 14.10
C ALA A 1079 -55.58 -24.98 13.71
N GLU A 1080 -55.15 -23.78 14.07
CA GLU A 1080 -55.68 -22.51 13.54
C GLU A 1080 -55.13 -22.25 12.13
N GLN A 1081 -53.82 -22.39 11.93
CA GLN A 1081 -53.18 -22.19 10.63
C GLN A 1081 -53.70 -23.16 9.55
N ALA A 1082 -54.04 -24.39 9.91
CA ALA A 1082 -54.60 -25.39 9.01
C ALA A 1082 -56.04 -25.10 8.55
N LYS A 1083 -56.73 -24.11 9.14
CA LYS A 1083 -58.08 -23.67 8.74
C LYS A 1083 -58.06 -22.50 7.75
N LEU A 1084 -56.91 -21.84 7.57
CA LEU A 1084 -56.77 -20.66 6.73
C LEU A 1084 -56.29 -21.06 5.32
N PRO A 1085 -56.84 -20.48 4.25
CA PRO A 1085 -56.37 -20.73 2.89
C PRO A 1085 -54.94 -20.22 2.71
N ALA A 1086 -54.19 -20.81 1.77
CA ALA A 1086 -52.79 -20.45 1.55
C ALA A 1086 -52.57 -18.99 1.09
N THR A 1087 -53.62 -18.37 0.56
CA THR A 1087 -53.69 -16.96 0.16
C THR A 1087 -53.86 -15.99 1.32
N GLU A 1088 -54.29 -16.41 2.51
CA GLU A 1088 -54.47 -15.52 3.66
C GLU A 1088 -53.18 -15.28 4.44
N LYS A 1089 -53.19 -14.27 5.31
CA LYS A 1089 -52.03 -13.97 6.17
C LYS A 1089 -51.85 -15.10 7.19
N PRO A 1090 -50.66 -15.69 7.34
CA PRO A 1090 -50.43 -16.71 8.35
C PRO A 1090 -50.60 -16.19 9.78
N VAL A 1091 -51.11 -17.09 10.63
CA VAL A 1091 -51.20 -16.94 12.09
C VAL A 1091 -50.06 -17.69 12.79
N LEU A 1092 -49.56 -18.78 12.18
CA LEU A 1092 -48.30 -19.40 12.61
C LEU A 1092 -47.13 -18.58 12.05
N LEU A 1093 -46.48 -17.78 12.92
CA LEU A 1093 -45.33 -16.96 12.54
C LEU A 1093 -44.03 -17.59 13.05
N SER A 1094 -43.01 -17.64 12.19
CA SER A 1094 -41.67 -18.17 12.49
C SER A 1094 -41.03 -17.43 13.67
N LYS A 1095 -41.28 -16.12 13.77
CA LYS A 1095 -40.86 -15.29 14.91
C LYS A 1095 -41.47 -15.73 16.26
N ASP A 1096 -42.71 -16.22 16.25
CA ASP A 1096 -43.38 -16.68 17.47
C ASP A 1096 -42.93 -18.10 17.85
N ILE A 1097 -42.61 -18.94 16.86
CA ILE A 1097 -41.88 -20.21 17.06
C ILE A 1097 -40.52 -19.93 17.71
N GLU A 1098 -39.73 -19.00 17.17
CA GLU A 1098 -38.43 -18.60 17.72
C GLU A 1098 -38.55 -18.07 19.15
N ALA A 1099 -39.52 -17.20 19.44
CA ALA A 1099 -39.76 -16.68 20.79
C ALA A 1099 -40.11 -17.79 21.80
N LYS A 1100 -40.87 -18.80 21.37
CA LYS A 1100 -41.21 -19.99 22.16
C LYS A 1100 -40.00 -20.90 22.38
N MET A 1101 -39.18 -21.12 21.36
CA MET A 1101 -37.91 -21.85 21.48
C MET A 1101 -36.96 -21.16 22.48
N MET A 1102 -36.77 -19.83 22.38
CA MET A 1102 -35.93 -19.07 23.31
C MET A 1102 -36.44 -19.11 24.75
N ALA A 1103 -37.76 -19.07 24.96
CA ALA A 1103 -38.35 -19.19 26.29
C ALA A 1103 -38.10 -20.57 26.91
N LEU A 1104 -38.21 -21.64 26.12
CA LEU A 1104 -38.00 -23.01 26.58
C LEU A 1104 -36.51 -23.33 26.82
N ASP A 1105 -35.62 -23.01 25.88
CA ASP A 1105 -34.18 -23.24 26.04
C ASP A 1105 -33.63 -22.46 27.24
N ARG A 1106 -34.09 -21.23 27.51
CA ARG A 1106 -33.66 -20.47 28.70
C ARG A 1106 -33.83 -21.25 30.00
N GLU A 1107 -34.97 -21.90 30.21
CA GLU A 1107 -35.23 -22.68 31.43
C GLU A 1107 -34.40 -23.97 31.45
N VAL A 1108 -34.23 -24.64 30.30
CA VAL A 1108 -33.38 -25.83 30.17
C VAL A 1108 -31.91 -25.49 30.45
N GLN A 1109 -31.38 -24.40 29.89
CA GLN A 1109 -30.02 -23.94 30.14
C GLN A 1109 -29.81 -23.48 31.58
N TYR A 1110 -30.82 -22.85 32.21
CA TYR A 1110 -30.76 -22.51 33.64
C TYR A 1110 -30.52 -23.76 34.50
N LEU A 1111 -31.29 -24.82 34.28
CA LEU A 1111 -31.16 -26.08 35.02
C LEU A 1111 -29.88 -26.85 34.63
N LEU A 1112 -29.53 -26.95 33.35
CA LEU A 1112 -28.27 -27.56 32.91
C LEU A 1112 -27.05 -26.88 33.52
N ASN A 1113 -27.06 -25.54 33.66
CA ASN A 1113 -25.97 -24.83 34.32
C ASN A 1113 -26.00 -25.03 35.84
N LYS A 1114 -27.18 -25.04 36.49
CA LYS A 1114 -27.30 -25.38 37.91
C LYS A 1114 -26.67 -26.75 38.22
N ALA A 1115 -26.98 -27.77 37.40
CA ALA A 1115 -26.42 -29.11 37.53
C ALA A 1115 -24.89 -29.18 37.34
N LYS A 1116 -24.34 -28.43 36.37
CA LYS A 1116 -22.89 -28.35 36.12
C LYS A 1116 -22.10 -27.72 37.27
N PHE A 1117 -22.75 -26.97 38.18
CA PHE A 1117 -22.08 -26.27 39.27
C PHE A 1117 -22.42 -26.80 40.69
N THR A 1118 -23.38 -27.73 40.82
CA THR A 1118 -23.59 -28.49 42.06
C THR A 1118 -22.48 -29.50 42.35
N LYS A 1119 -21.99 -29.54 43.59
CA LYS A 1119 -21.01 -30.53 44.06
C LYS A 1119 -21.72 -31.73 44.73
N PRO A 1120 -21.25 -32.97 44.55
CA PRO A 1120 -21.84 -34.15 45.18
C PRO A 1120 -21.66 -34.15 46.70
N ARG A 1121 -22.61 -34.76 47.42
CA ARG A 1121 -22.54 -34.97 48.88
C ARG A 1121 -21.82 -36.28 49.22
N PRO A 1122 -21.06 -36.36 50.33
CA PRO A 1122 -20.38 -37.59 50.74
C PRO A 1122 -21.37 -38.63 51.29
N ARG A 1123 -21.17 -39.90 50.96
CA ARG A 1123 -22.01 -41.03 51.42
C ARG A 1123 -21.53 -41.57 52.78
N PRO A 1124 -22.45 -42.02 53.68
CA PRO A 1124 -22.10 -42.77 54.90
C PRO A 1124 -21.45 -44.14 54.59
N LYS A 1125 -20.88 -44.79 55.61
CA LYS A 1125 -20.29 -46.14 55.50
C LYS A 1125 -21.08 -47.18 56.28
N ASP A 1126 -21.24 -48.36 55.67
CA ASP A 1126 -21.83 -49.56 56.27
C ASP A 1126 -20.89 -50.28 57.27
N LYS A 1127 -21.39 -51.37 57.87
CA LYS A 1127 -20.63 -52.24 58.78
C LYS A 1127 -20.79 -53.73 58.43
N ASN A 1128 -19.66 -54.36 58.05
CA ASN A 1128 -19.05 -55.57 58.62
C ASN A 1128 -19.84 -56.91 58.70
N ALA A 1129 -19.20 -58.10 58.68
CA ALA A 1129 -17.80 -58.51 58.43
C ALA A 1129 -17.73 -60.06 58.31
N THR A 1130 -16.61 -60.77 58.08
CA THR A 1130 -15.40 -60.65 57.22
C THR A 1130 -14.27 -61.48 57.85
N ARG A 1131 -13.90 -62.63 57.25
CA ARG A 1131 -12.73 -63.47 57.58
C ARG A 1131 -12.44 -64.42 56.39
N ALA A 1132 -11.23 -64.89 56.08
CA ALA A 1132 -9.92 -64.88 56.78
C ALA A 1132 -8.78 -64.89 55.71
N GLU A 1133 -7.46 -64.80 55.95
CA GLU A 1133 -6.57 -64.16 56.95
C GLU A 1133 -5.13 -63.97 56.32
N PRO A 1134 -4.11 -63.36 56.98
CA PRO A 1134 -2.97 -62.66 56.32
C PRO A 1134 -1.60 -63.45 56.42
N PRO A 1135 -0.36 -62.88 56.26
CA PRO A 1135 0.06 -61.49 55.96
C PRO A 1135 1.24 -61.22 54.98
N LEU A 1136 1.29 -59.97 54.48
CA LEU A 1136 2.45 -59.08 54.16
C LEU A 1136 3.71 -59.61 53.40
N ASN A 1137 4.01 -59.03 52.21
CA ASN A 1137 5.10 -58.04 52.05
C ASN A 1137 5.07 -57.23 50.72
N ALA A 1138 6.08 -56.38 50.48
CA ALA A 1138 6.05 -55.18 49.62
C ALA A 1138 6.64 -55.28 48.18
N SER A 1139 6.69 -54.13 47.49
CA SER A 1139 7.26 -53.81 46.14
C SER A 1139 6.59 -54.47 44.92
N ALA A 1140 6.41 -53.88 43.72
CA ALA A 1140 6.80 -52.63 43.02
C ALA A 1140 7.71 -52.87 41.79
N SER A 1141 7.26 -52.34 40.63
CA SER A 1141 7.92 -52.29 39.30
C SER A 1141 8.30 -53.67 38.69
N ASP A 1142 8.70 -53.83 37.41
CA ASP A 1142 9.18 -52.86 36.40
C ASP A 1142 8.89 -53.25 34.92
N GLN A 1143 9.11 -52.28 34.02
CA GLN A 1143 9.59 -52.32 32.59
C GLN A 1143 9.56 -53.62 31.73
N ALA A 1144 9.42 -53.61 30.39
CA ALA A 1144 9.22 -52.59 29.32
C ALA A 1144 8.73 -53.30 28.00
N GLU A 1145 8.69 -52.79 26.75
CA GLU A 1145 9.13 -51.52 26.12
C GLU A 1145 8.19 -51.04 24.97
N LYS A 1146 8.36 -51.43 23.69
CA LYS A 1146 7.66 -50.82 22.52
C LYS A 1146 7.36 -51.76 21.31
N VAL A 1147 6.55 -51.22 20.37
CA VAL A 1147 6.51 -51.43 18.89
C VAL A 1147 5.30 -52.21 18.29
N ILE A 1148 4.35 -51.44 17.72
CA ILE A 1148 3.56 -51.58 16.44
C ILE A 1148 3.55 -52.94 15.66
N PRO A 1149 2.46 -53.37 14.95
CA PRO A 1149 1.00 -53.21 15.14
C PRO A 1149 0.29 -54.50 15.67
N PRO A 1150 -0.17 -55.56 14.92
CA PRO A 1150 -0.34 -55.81 13.47
C PRO A 1150 -1.84 -55.84 12.95
N PRO A 1151 -2.62 -56.95 12.71
CA PRO A 1151 -3.69 -56.96 11.68
C PRO A 1151 -5.05 -57.63 12.08
N GLY A 1152 -5.91 -57.90 11.09
CA GLY A 1152 -7.13 -58.73 11.22
C GLY A 1152 -7.04 -60.11 10.55
N GLN A 1153 -8.00 -60.98 10.89
CA GLN A 1153 -8.29 -62.33 10.37
C GLN A 1153 -9.84 -62.44 10.27
N THR A 1154 -10.50 -62.87 9.18
CA THR A 1154 -10.64 -64.24 8.59
C THR A 1154 -11.30 -65.24 9.58
N GLU A 1155 -12.28 -66.09 9.23
CA GLU A 1155 -12.73 -66.69 7.95
C GLU A 1155 -14.27 -66.90 7.88
N ASP A 1156 -14.80 -67.34 6.73
CA ASP A 1156 -15.95 -68.28 6.51
C ASP A 1156 -17.38 -68.06 7.11
N ALA A 1157 -18.46 -68.73 6.66
CA ALA A 1157 -18.82 -69.22 5.32
C ALA A 1157 -20.32 -69.65 5.21
N LYS A 1158 -20.96 -69.32 4.08
CA LYS A 1158 -22.17 -69.98 3.48
C LYS A 1158 -23.53 -69.94 4.28
N PRO A 1159 -24.68 -70.35 3.67
CA PRO A 1159 -26.02 -69.84 4.01
C PRO A 1159 -26.99 -70.88 4.60
N ILE A 1160 -28.26 -70.49 4.88
CA ILE A 1160 -29.53 -71.22 4.59
C ILE A 1160 -30.78 -70.43 5.06
N SER A 1161 -31.89 -70.51 4.30
CA SER A 1161 -33.35 -70.21 4.54
C SER A 1161 -33.78 -68.94 5.35
N GLU A 1162 -34.89 -68.23 5.09
CA GLU A 1162 -36.33 -68.63 5.00
C GLU A 1162 -36.83 -69.41 6.23
N PRO A 1163 -38.12 -69.27 6.66
CA PRO A 1163 -39.32 -68.78 5.93
C PRO A 1163 -40.08 -67.66 6.71
N GLU A 1164 -41.38 -67.30 6.57
CA GLU A 1164 -42.52 -67.79 5.78
C GLU A 1164 -43.64 -66.71 5.58
N LYS A 1165 -44.51 -66.94 4.57
CA LYS A 1165 -45.96 -66.59 4.33
C LYS A 1165 -46.78 -65.76 5.36
N GLU A 1166 -47.92 -65.10 5.06
CA GLU A 1166 -48.76 -64.72 3.87
C GLU A 1166 -49.79 -63.65 4.35
N THR A 1167 -50.80 -63.09 3.65
CA THR A 1167 -51.49 -63.24 2.33
C THR A 1167 -52.00 -61.83 1.90
N GLY A 1168 -52.85 -61.53 0.91
CA GLY A 1168 -53.62 -62.29 -0.12
C GLY A 1168 -54.64 -61.40 -0.87
N SER A 1169 -55.32 -61.97 -1.89
CA SER A 1169 -56.35 -61.38 -2.80
C SER A 1169 -55.91 -60.24 -3.75
N GLU A 1170 -56.44 -60.08 -4.97
CA GLU A 1170 -57.63 -60.69 -5.63
C GLU A 1170 -57.44 -60.89 -7.18
N GLN A 1171 -58.42 -61.42 -7.92
CA GLN A 1171 -58.28 -62.04 -9.27
C GLN A 1171 -59.20 -61.48 -10.39
N ALA A 1172 -58.80 -61.67 -11.67
CA ALA A 1172 -59.59 -62.05 -12.89
C ALA A 1172 -58.71 -61.81 -14.15
N ASP A 1173 -58.49 -62.70 -15.13
CA ASP A 1173 -59.40 -63.49 -16.03
C ASP A 1173 -60.18 -62.58 -17.02
N THR A 1174 -60.24 -62.76 -18.36
CA THR A 1174 -60.20 -63.97 -19.23
C THR A 1174 -59.58 -63.77 -20.65
N GLU A 1175 -59.29 -64.89 -21.34
CA GLU A 1175 -58.86 -65.08 -22.75
C GLU A 1175 -60.07 -65.28 -23.74
N PRO A 1176 -59.95 -65.76 -25.02
CA PRO A 1176 -58.89 -65.73 -26.06
C PRO A 1176 -59.42 -65.32 -27.48
N LEU A 1177 -58.56 -65.37 -28.53
CA LEU A 1177 -58.81 -66.13 -29.80
C LEU A 1177 -57.66 -66.00 -30.84
N GLU A 1178 -57.62 -66.94 -31.79
CA GLU A 1178 -56.47 -67.25 -32.68
C GLU A 1178 -56.70 -66.91 -34.17
N LEU A 1179 -55.62 -66.76 -34.97
CA LEU A 1179 -55.25 -67.68 -36.07
C LEU A 1179 -54.12 -67.14 -36.98
N GLU A 1180 -53.10 -67.99 -37.17
CA GLU A 1180 -52.24 -68.30 -38.34
C GLU A 1180 -51.80 -67.20 -39.37
N GLY A 1181 -50.58 -67.26 -39.93
CA GLY A 1181 -49.69 -68.42 -40.03
C GLY A 1181 -48.22 -68.15 -40.44
N PRO A 1182 -47.57 -69.05 -41.21
CA PRO A 1182 -46.15 -69.44 -41.06
C PRO A 1182 -45.14 -68.54 -41.79
N GLY A 1183 -43.82 -68.66 -41.56
CA GLY A 1183 -43.09 -69.57 -40.66
C GLY A 1183 -41.91 -70.27 -41.32
N ALA A 1184 -40.69 -69.77 -41.05
CA ALA A 1184 -39.36 -70.40 -41.24
C ALA A 1184 -38.99 -70.82 -42.70
N GLU A 1185 -37.77 -71.25 -43.09
CA GLU A 1185 -36.55 -71.81 -42.47
C GLU A 1185 -35.31 -71.49 -43.39
N PRO A 1186 -34.05 -71.91 -43.11
CA PRO A 1186 -33.31 -71.94 -41.83
C PRO A 1186 -31.83 -71.47 -41.97
N GLU A 1187 -31.07 -71.52 -40.87
CA GLU A 1187 -29.65 -71.98 -40.71
C GLU A 1187 -28.52 -71.68 -41.74
N GLN A 1188 -27.23 -71.58 -41.40
CA GLN A 1188 -26.38 -72.03 -40.27
C GLN A 1188 -25.08 -71.12 -40.31
N LYS A 1189 -24.17 -70.96 -39.34
CA LYS A 1189 -23.86 -71.66 -38.08
C LYS A 1189 -22.91 -70.83 -37.17
N GLU A 1190 -23.07 -70.93 -35.84
CA GLU A 1190 -22.07 -70.95 -34.72
C GLU A 1190 -20.80 -70.02 -34.71
N GLN A 1191 -20.27 -69.53 -33.57
CA GLN A 1191 -20.61 -69.68 -32.13
C GLN A 1191 -19.95 -68.55 -31.29
N ALA A 1192 -20.62 -68.12 -30.20
CA ALA A 1192 -20.10 -67.74 -28.84
C ALA A 1192 -18.91 -66.73 -28.68
N THR A 1193 -18.74 -65.92 -27.62
CA THR A 1193 -19.35 -65.75 -26.26
C THR A 1193 -19.29 -64.28 -25.78
N GLY A 1194 -20.11 -63.89 -24.78
CA GLY A 1194 -19.83 -62.88 -23.72
C GLY A 1194 -19.39 -61.44 -24.10
N GLN A 1195 -20.17 -60.37 -23.89
CA GLN A 1195 -20.47 -59.70 -22.59
C GLN A 1195 -19.21 -59.24 -21.81
N LYS A 1196 -19.12 -58.01 -21.24
CA LYS A 1196 -20.07 -56.87 -21.14
C LYS A 1196 -19.35 -55.60 -20.61
N ARG A 1197 -19.77 -54.41 -21.07
CA ARG A 1197 -19.77 -53.10 -20.32
C ARG A 1197 -18.38 -52.52 -19.91
N THR A 1198 -18.19 -51.23 -19.55
CA THR A 1198 -19.08 -50.05 -19.38
C THR A 1198 -18.24 -48.75 -19.41
N LEU A 1199 -18.76 -47.64 -19.98
CA LEU A 1199 -18.59 -46.21 -19.56
C LEU A 1199 -17.13 -45.62 -19.52
N LYS A 1200 -16.85 -44.31 -19.60
CA LYS A 1200 -17.58 -43.09 -20.02
C LYS A 1200 -16.58 -41.95 -20.32
N ASN A 1201 -17.09 -40.89 -20.97
CA ASN A 1201 -16.76 -39.45 -20.83
C ASN A 1201 -15.28 -38.98 -20.60
N ASP A 1202 -14.84 -38.17 -21.56
CA ASP A 1202 -14.26 -36.80 -21.43
C ASP A 1202 -12.79 -36.68 -20.91
N GLU A 1203 -12.05 -35.58 -21.08
CA GLU A 1203 -12.40 -34.19 -21.47
C GLU A 1203 -11.16 -33.47 -22.08
N LEU A 1204 -11.36 -32.43 -22.92
CA LEU A 1204 -10.43 -31.28 -23.09
C LEU A 1204 -11.11 -30.11 -23.82
#